data_AF-A0AAN6S909-F1
#
_entry.id   AF-A0AAN6S909-F1
#
_cell.length_a   1.000
_cell.length_b   1.000
_cell.length_c   1.000
_cell.angle_alpha   90.00
_cell.angle_beta   90.00
_cell.angle_gamma   90.00
#
_symmetry.space_group_name_H-M   'P 1'
#
loop_
_entity.id
_entity.type
_entity.pdbx_description
1 polymer ?
#
loop_
_entity_poly.entity_id
_entity_poly.type
_entity_poly.pdbx_seq_one_letter_code
_entity_poly.pdbx_strand_id
1 'polypeptide(L)'
;MNSVSASPLRAGRGSRQECPAPEGPTQSPRQIRGVRLKQVYPPPEDETETDVDIIAIHGLDTKSPDTWIWKSKHPDKPDVNWLADKDMLPTRVGRARIFTCDWPSDLFEKPDLIRKTLEEFARLLLAGIKGRPCVANDHARKEDRPILFIASCLGGIILMKALAMADDEYLPLRTATRGIVFLSTPFRGTSFRDVANWAEPGLKAWASIRDKKVTKLLDSVKGSTFDLEELVRSFTQLYESHRYQVITFYEKGHTSLHSKIFPWLPVPFQAKQLVDESSATLDIVRHPLPLDRRHVMMNKFYGPEDPAYQEVTQKIEDFLQEIREGTVLKRADSWIRGNRYAAENLKIKRLLGDPLPMDQCYINLIIVEQPGEREDRTKEGDTAQRSRFSLAARLKIETPDKDIQLELPSLFDSRKGSDGRMTQPRRILIRGRAGVGKTTLCKKIVHDFIHHDLWKGLFDRILWVPLRNLNTEPKEGYTPEGLFLQEYFSQNPKGKDLAHELWVALDATKYGRTLFVLDGLDEVSEGLDEDNKMFNLFQSLLNLPTVIVTSRPHRSLPHWLKGSFDLELETIGFHPDQVKAYVEKAFTDQETGEKDSKKVAEVQSFLQRHQLIQGLIRIPIQLDALCSTWDEGFSVSTIPETMTAVYKVIEKFLWKKDVLRLKKQHEGKLMSPSDIDNADMDQIEELVPGEIYLLEGLAFTGMHSDVIVFDPKHCNAVSKQSKLPGSNILPDKILPHLSFLRTSDPSSKDRNRDYHFLHLTFQEYFAARYFVRQWTSRQPLDCLKLSSGKNEPISAEDFLRKEKYNARYDILWRFVAGLLQANGDEGQLCRFFSTIETEPRDLLGPVHQRLVMHCLGEVVSQKEMPDFTPLRTKLKDQLSQWLLFECKVTGCSHLAGEMEFPERILEAVLRGESEDVKINVLRSLNARSKISPGILKDVAALLKDPYENVKDAAAKALSGQSIWPEGVFKDVAALLKDPYENVRDAAAKALSSQSVWPERVFKDVAALLKDPDRFRIAAAGALSGQSIWPEGVFKDMAALLKDPDRSVRGAAARALSGQSVWPEGAFKDVAALLKDPKRYVRIAAARALSGQSI
;
A
#
# COMPACT_ATOMS: atom_id res chain seq x y z
N MET A 1 38.59 16.69 -50.22
CA MET A 1 37.95 16.44 -51.53
C MET A 1 36.46 16.40 -51.25
N ASN A 2 35.73 17.52 -51.45
CA ASN A 2 34.99 17.85 -52.69
C ASN A 2 34.10 16.68 -53.12
N SER A 3 32.80 16.73 -53.43
CA SER A 3 31.79 17.77 -53.62
C SER A 3 30.66 17.09 -54.44
N VAL A 4 29.39 17.31 -54.07
CA VAL A 4 28.24 17.61 -54.96
C VAL A 4 27.82 16.65 -56.11
N SER A 5 26.53 16.27 -56.13
CA SER A 5 25.51 16.46 -57.22
C SER A 5 24.24 15.65 -56.86
N ALA A 6 22.97 16.09 -56.88
CA ALA A 6 22.14 17.10 -57.56
C ALA A 6 21.16 16.50 -58.62
N SER A 7 19.91 16.28 -58.18
CA SER A 7 18.58 16.50 -58.85
C SER A 7 18.20 15.73 -60.14
N PRO A 8 16.88 15.62 -60.49
CA PRO A 8 16.17 16.70 -61.18
C PRO A 8 14.66 16.91 -60.86
N LEU A 9 14.20 18.06 -61.38
CA LEU A 9 12.92 18.79 -61.30
C LEU A 9 11.81 18.37 -62.30
N ARG A 10 10.55 18.80 -62.04
CA ARG A 10 9.68 19.66 -62.91
C ARG A 10 8.31 19.89 -62.23
N ALA A 11 7.56 21.00 -62.39
CA ALA A 11 7.51 22.05 -63.40
C ALA A 11 6.92 23.37 -62.85
N GLY A 12 7.10 24.48 -63.58
CA GLY A 12 6.40 25.75 -63.36
C GLY A 12 6.13 26.50 -64.67
N ARG A 13 5.30 27.55 -64.60
CA ARG A 13 5.19 28.81 -65.42
C ARG A 13 3.93 29.58 -64.94
N GLY A 14 3.86 30.92 -64.84
CA GLY A 14 4.82 31.98 -65.16
C GLY A 14 4.33 33.41 -64.79
N SER A 15 5.30 34.35 -64.75
CA SER A 15 5.35 35.79 -65.09
C SER A 15 4.21 36.80 -64.76
N ARG A 16 4.53 37.95 -64.12
CA ARG A 16 4.79 39.29 -64.71
C ARG A 16 4.89 40.41 -63.64
N GLN A 17 5.58 41.50 -63.98
CA GLN A 17 5.89 42.69 -63.16
C GLN A 17 5.19 43.96 -63.73
N GLU A 18 4.83 44.88 -62.82
CA GLU A 18 4.63 46.37 -62.90
C GLU A 18 3.26 47.10 -63.11
N CYS A 19 2.97 47.97 -62.09
CA CYS A 19 2.30 49.31 -61.99
C CYS A 19 0.75 49.50 -62.10
N PRO A 20 0.13 50.58 -61.54
CA PRO A 20 0.40 51.41 -60.33
C PRO A 20 -0.87 51.61 -59.41
N ALA A 21 -0.75 52.38 -58.32
CA ALA A 21 -1.75 52.61 -57.26
C ALA A 21 -3.03 53.38 -57.67
N PRO A 22 -4.09 53.34 -56.83
CA PRO A 22 -4.72 54.59 -56.40
C PRO A 22 -4.98 54.66 -54.88
N GLU A 23 -4.83 55.87 -54.34
CA GLU A 23 -5.16 56.26 -52.98
C GLU A 23 -6.68 56.17 -52.71
N GLY A 24 -7.04 55.72 -51.50
CA GLY A 24 -8.38 55.80 -50.91
C GLY A 24 -8.24 55.70 -49.38
N PRO A 25 -9.02 56.44 -48.59
CA PRO A 25 -8.60 56.91 -47.27
C PRO A 25 -8.54 55.78 -46.24
N THR A 26 -7.37 55.57 -45.65
CA THR A 26 -7.20 54.74 -44.44
C THR A 26 -7.89 55.44 -43.28
N GLN A 27 -9.17 55.11 -43.06
CA GLN A 27 -9.79 55.29 -41.75
C GLN A 27 -9.11 54.34 -40.77
N SER A 28 -8.34 54.91 -39.85
CA SER A 28 -7.81 54.21 -38.68
C SER A 28 -8.94 53.50 -37.90
N PRO A 29 -8.81 52.20 -37.53
CA PRO A 29 -9.77 51.56 -36.65
C PRO A 29 -9.73 52.20 -35.26
N ARG A 30 -10.89 52.62 -34.75
CA ARG A 30 -11.09 53.16 -33.40
C ARG A 30 -10.59 52.16 -32.35
N GLN A 31 -9.44 52.44 -31.75
CA GLN A 31 -8.84 51.63 -30.68
C GLN A 31 -9.54 51.97 -29.34
N ILE A 32 -10.37 51.06 -28.82
CA ILE A 32 -10.99 51.19 -27.50
C ILE A 32 -9.89 50.97 -26.44
N ARG A 33 -9.56 51.99 -25.62
CA ARG A 33 -8.67 51.88 -24.46
C ARG A 33 -9.31 50.99 -23.37
N GLY A 34 -8.95 49.71 -23.34
CA GLY A 34 -9.32 48.74 -22.28
C GLY A 34 -8.18 48.46 -21.29
N VAL A 35 -8.46 47.70 -20.22
CA VAL A 35 -7.47 47.22 -19.23
C VAL A 35 -6.55 46.16 -19.86
N ARG A 36 -5.24 46.28 -19.67
CA ARG A 36 -4.24 45.32 -20.20
C ARG A 36 -3.28 44.86 -19.10
N LEU A 37 -3.13 43.55 -18.96
CA LEU A 37 -2.06 42.95 -18.16
C LEU A 37 -0.83 42.71 -19.03
N LYS A 38 0.33 43.16 -18.56
CA LYS A 38 1.63 42.89 -19.16
C LYS A 38 2.51 42.16 -18.15
N GLN A 39 2.91 40.93 -18.47
CA GLN A 39 3.92 40.19 -17.70
C GLN A 39 5.27 40.90 -17.87
N VAL A 40 5.89 41.27 -16.76
CA VAL A 40 7.21 41.91 -16.72
C VAL A 40 8.29 40.98 -16.18
N TYR A 41 7.90 39.93 -15.45
CA TYR A 41 8.80 38.91 -14.96
C TYR A 41 8.05 37.58 -14.73
N PRO A 42 8.67 36.41 -14.97
CA PRO A 42 9.79 36.23 -15.89
C PRO A 42 9.37 36.69 -17.31
N PRO A 43 10.29 36.91 -18.25
CA PRO A 43 9.93 37.19 -19.64
C PRO A 43 8.98 36.12 -20.19
N PRO A 44 7.95 36.44 -21.01
CA PRO A 44 6.98 35.45 -21.48
C PRO A 44 7.58 34.28 -22.28
N GLU A 45 8.79 34.47 -22.82
CA GLU A 45 9.56 33.48 -23.59
C GLU A 45 10.34 32.50 -22.69
N ASP A 46 10.36 32.73 -21.38
CA ASP A 46 11.05 31.93 -20.39
C ASP A 46 10.14 30.80 -19.87
N GLU A 47 10.54 29.54 -20.03
CA GLU A 47 9.77 28.34 -19.62
C GLU A 47 9.87 28.02 -18.12
N THR A 48 10.30 28.98 -17.29
CA THR A 48 10.42 28.79 -15.84
C THR A 48 9.09 28.40 -15.17
N GLU A 49 9.13 27.34 -14.36
CA GLU A 49 7.98 26.91 -13.57
C GLU A 49 7.69 27.95 -12.47
N THR A 50 6.48 28.50 -12.48
CA THR A 50 6.02 29.54 -11.53
C THR A 50 4.90 29.00 -10.63
N ASP A 51 4.66 29.61 -9.47
CA ASP A 51 3.64 29.19 -8.48
C ASP A 51 2.63 30.27 -8.02
N VAL A 52 2.91 31.56 -8.17
CA VAL A 52 2.05 32.69 -7.73
C VAL A 52 2.03 33.81 -8.78
N ASP A 53 0.91 34.51 -8.93
CA ASP A 53 0.79 35.72 -9.75
C ASP A 53 0.77 36.98 -8.88
N ILE A 54 1.67 37.93 -9.14
CA ILE A 54 1.70 39.27 -8.54
C ILE A 54 1.15 40.26 -9.56
N ILE A 55 0.11 41.02 -9.22
CA ILE A 55 -0.52 41.98 -10.13
C ILE A 55 -0.43 43.39 -9.56
N ALA A 56 0.38 44.24 -10.21
CA ALA A 56 0.61 45.63 -9.82
C ALA A 56 -0.32 46.59 -10.59
N ILE A 57 -1.19 47.31 -9.87
CA ILE A 57 -2.21 48.23 -10.40
C ILE A 57 -1.83 49.68 -10.06
N HIS A 58 -1.66 50.51 -11.09
CA HIS A 58 -1.24 51.90 -10.92
C HIS A 58 -2.39 52.84 -10.55
N GLY A 59 -2.04 54.06 -10.10
CA GLY A 59 -2.98 55.11 -9.73
C GLY A 59 -3.46 56.01 -10.88
N LEU A 60 -4.25 57.03 -10.54
CA LEU A 60 -4.78 58.04 -11.46
C LEU A 60 -3.64 58.88 -12.10
N ASP A 61 -3.82 59.29 -13.35
CA ASP A 61 -2.89 60.15 -14.11
C ASP A 61 -1.48 59.57 -14.28
N THR A 62 -1.39 58.24 -14.32
CA THR A 62 -0.15 57.49 -14.51
C THR A 62 -0.39 56.26 -15.39
N LYS A 63 0.65 55.71 -16.02
CA LYS A 63 0.56 54.56 -16.92
C LYS A 63 1.69 53.57 -16.64
N SER A 64 1.45 52.28 -16.86
CA SER A 64 2.52 51.28 -16.78
C SER A 64 3.41 51.36 -18.03
N PRO A 65 4.76 51.24 -17.94
CA PRO A 65 5.55 50.96 -16.73
C PRO A 65 5.99 52.20 -15.94
N ASP A 66 5.78 53.42 -16.45
CA ASP A 66 6.31 54.68 -15.89
C ASP A 66 5.97 54.91 -14.41
N THR A 67 4.82 54.39 -13.96
CA THR A 67 4.39 54.44 -12.57
C THR A 67 5.38 53.77 -11.64
N TRP A 68 5.99 52.65 -12.06
CA TRP A 68 6.88 51.81 -11.26
C TRP A 68 8.36 52.13 -11.45
N ILE A 69 8.67 53.12 -12.31
CA ILE A 69 10.04 53.51 -12.62
C ILE A 69 10.45 54.72 -11.78
N TRP A 70 11.55 54.59 -11.05
CA TRP A 70 12.29 55.69 -10.47
C TRP A 70 13.25 56.28 -11.51
N LYS A 71 13.16 57.59 -11.72
CA LYS A 71 13.98 58.31 -12.70
C LYS A 71 15.20 58.93 -12.04
N SER A 72 16.39 58.57 -12.51
CA SER A 72 17.63 59.14 -11.99
C SER A 72 17.79 60.60 -12.39
N LYS A 73 18.26 61.43 -11.46
CA LYS A 73 18.67 62.82 -11.75
C LYS A 73 20.13 62.92 -12.22
N HIS A 74 20.90 61.85 -12.07
CA HIS A 74 22.28 61.78 -12.50
C HIS A 74 22.35 61.07 -13.86
N PRO A 75 22.97 61.67 -14.88
CA PRO A 75 23.10 61.07 -16.22
C PRO A 75 23.74 59.69 -16.20
N ASP A 76 24.63 59.44 -15.23
CA ASP A 76 25.44 58.22 -15.13
C ASP A 76 24.74 57.08 -14.37
N LYS A 77 23.54 57.30 -13.83
CA LYS A 77 22.77 56.27 -13.12
C LYS A 77 21.53 55.89 -13.92
N PRO A 78 21.30 54.59 -14.20
CA PRO A 78 20.13 54.14 -14.93
C PRO A 78 18.85 54.36 -14.11
N ASP A 79 17.73 54.44 -14.83
CA ASP A 79 16.41 54.37 -14.21
C ASP A 79 16.17 52.96 -13.63
N VAL A 80 15.37 52.88 -12.56
CA VAL A 80 15.11 51.61 -11.86
C VAL A 80 13.63 51.25 -11.94
N ASN A 81 13.32 50.09 -12.51
CA ASN A 81 12.00 49.47 -12.49
C ASN A 81 11.99 48.30 -11.51
N TRP A 82 11.57 48.56 -10.27
CA TRP A 82 11.66 47.58 -9.19
C TRP A 82 10.81 46.31 -9.40
N LEU A 83 9.85 46.32 -10.33
CA LEU A 83 9.01 45.17 -10.67
C LEU A 83 9.60 44.28 -11.78
N ALA A 84 10.60 44.77 -12.54
CA ALA A 84 11.13 44.10 -13.73
C ALA A 84 12.66 43.90 -13.68
N ASP A 85 13.39 44.79 -13.02
CA ASP A 85 14.85 44.73 -12.95
C ASP A 85 15.29 43.55 -12.08
N LYS A 86 16.28 42.79 -12.55
CA LYS A 86 16.66 41.48 -11.97
C LYS A 86 17.08 41.60 -10.51
N ASP A 87 17.82 42.63 -10.13
CA ASP A 87 18.34 42.89 -8.78
C ASP A 87 17.33 43.51 -7.81
N MET A 88 16.07 43.69 -8.25
CA MET A 88 14.98 44.23 -7.45
C MET A 88 13.99 43.13 -7.02
N LEU A 89 12.68 43.37 -7.11
CA LEU A 89 11.65 42.43 -6.65
C LEU A 89 11.77 41.03 -7.28
N PRO A 90 12.10 40.87 -8.58
CA PRO A 90 12.30 39.57 -9.21
C PRO A 90 13.18 38.58 -8.43
N THR A 91 14.32 39.03 -7.87
CA THR A 91 15.23 38.14 -7.10
C THR A 91 14.66 37.77 -5.73
N ARG A 92 13.77 38.59 -5.17
CA ARG A 92 13.19 38.43 -3.83
C ARG A 92 11.96 37.52 -3.82
N VAL A 93 11.21 37.47 -4.92
CA VAL A 93 9.90 36.77 -4.97
C VAL A 93 9.97 35.32 -5.44
N GLY A 94 11.12 34.78 -5.83
CA GLY A 94 11.29 33.39 -6.25
C GLY A 94 10.47 33.04 -7.50
N ARG A 95 9.71 31.93 -7.45
CA ARG A 95 8.92 31.39 -8.58
C ARG A 95 7.61 32.16 -8.87
N ALA A 96 7.58 33.49 -8.76
CA ALA A 96 6.37 34.28 -9.01
C ALA A 96 6.38 34.94 -10.40
N ARG A 97 5.20 35.06 -11.03
CA ARG A 97 5.00 35.94 -12.19
C ARG A 97 4.62 37.32 -11.71
N ILE A 98 5.22 38.36 -12.27
CA ILE A 98 4.88 39.75 -11.98
C ILE A 98 4.21 40.35 -13.22
N PHE A 99 3.01 40.86 -13.02
CA PHE A 99 2.24 41.58 -14.01
C PHE A 99 2.08 43.03 -13.60
N THR A 100 2.13 43.92 -14.58
CA THR A 100 1.64 45.29 -14.42
C THR A 100 0.31 45.42 -15.15
N CYS A 101 -0.65 46.08 -14.50
CA CYS A 101 -2.00 46.31 -15.02
C CYS A 101 -2.13 47.76 -15.47
N ASP A 102 -2.20 47.98 -16.77
CA ASP A 102 -2.45 49.29 -17.37
C ASP A 102 -3.96 49.49 -17.57
N TRP A 103 -4.52 50.58 -17.04
CA TRP A 103 -5.95 50.88 -17.15
C TRP A 103 -6.18 52.36 -17.55
N PRO A 104 -7.35 52.73 -18.11
CA PRO A 104 -7.59 54.08 -18.62
C PRO A 104 -7.72 55.11 -17.48
N SER A 105 -6.58 55.60 -16.99
CA SER A 105 -6.44 56.39 -15.77
C SER A 105 -6.25 57.90 -16.03
N ASP A 106 -6.43 58.38 -17.26
CA ASP A 106 -6.16 59.77 -17.62
C ASP A 106 -6.99 60.74 -16.76
N LEU A 107 -6.35 61.76 -16.16
CA LEU A 107 -7.06 62.79 -15.40
C LEU A 107 -7.99 63.64 -16.28
N PHE A 108 -7.61 63.81 -17.55
CA PHE A 108 -8.32 64.61 -18.54
C PHE A 108 -8.82 63.73 -19.71
N GLU A 109 -10.12 63.54 -19.77
CA GLU A 109 -10.83 62.73 -20.77
C GLU A 109 -11.34 63.59 -21.94
N LYS A 110 -11.54 62.97 -23.11
CA LYS A 110 -12.10 63.66 -24.29
C LYS A 110 -13.58 64.00 -24.06
N PRO A 111 -14.08 65.14 -24.57
CA PRO A 111 -15.45 65.61 -24.32
C PRO A 111 -16.54 64.67 -24.86
N ASP A 112 -16.24 63.95 -25.94
CA ASP A 112 -17.18 63.15 -26.74
C ASP A 112 -17.41 61.72 -26.21
N LEU A 113 -16.75 61.34 -25.11
CA LEU A 113 -16.88 60.02 -24.49
C LEU A 113 -17.76 60.11 -23.23
N ILE A 114 -18.66 59.13 -23.07
CA ILE A 114 -19.38 58.94 -21.81
C ILE A 114 -18.35 58.66 -20.72
N ARG A 115 -18.31 59.51 -19.69
CA ARG A 115 -17.41 59.37 -18.55
C ARG A 115 -17.75 58.09 -17.78
N LYS A 116 -16.80 57.19 -17.65
CA LYS A 116 -17.00 55.90 -16.96
C LYS A 116 -17.12 56.08 -15.44
N THR A 117 -17.98 55.30 -14.81
CA THR A 117 -18.14 55.22 -13.36
C THR A 117 -17.09 54.32 -12.73
N LEU A 118 -16.89 54.42 -11.41
CA LEU A 118 -16.01 53.52 -10.65
C LEU A 118 -16.38 52.05 -10.88
N GLU A 119 -17.67 51.76 -10.99
CA GLU A 119 -18.20 50.41 -11.21
C GLU A 119 -17.81 49.84 -12.58
N GLU A 120 -17.86 50.67 -13.63
CA GLU A 120 -17.44 50.28 -14.97
C GLU A 120 -15.93 50.03 -15.05
N PHE A 121 -15.11 50.82 -14.35
CA PHE A 121 -13.68 50.56 -14.24
C PHE A 121 -13.38 49.25 -13.48
N ALA A 122 -14.13 48.96 -12.42
CA ALA A 122 -14.02 47.71 -11.68
C ALA A 122 -14.35 46.49 -12.56
N ARG A 123 -15.41 46.55 -13.38
CA ARG A 123 -15.74 45.49 -14.36
C ARG A 123 -14.65 45.31 -15.41
N LEU A 124 -14.11 46.41 -15.94
CA LEU A 124 -13.00 46.35 -16.91
C LEU A 124 -11.74 45.74 -16.28
N LEU A 125 -11.48 46.02 -15.00
CA LEU A 125 -10.38 45.43 -14.25
C LEU A 125 -10.56 43.91 -14.10
N LEU A 126 -11.76 43.46 -13.68
CA LEU A 126 -12.11 42.04 -13.57
C LEU A 126 -11.93 41.30 -14.91
N ALA A 127 -12.47 41.85 -16.00
CA ALA A 127 -12.34 41.28 -17.33
C ALA A 127 -10.88 41.20 -17.79
N GLY A 128 -10.10 42.25 -17.54
CA GLY A 128 -8.66 42.29 -17.85
C GLY A 128 -7.85 41.24 -17.09
N ILE A 129 -8.16 41.00 -15.82
CA ILE A 129 -7.46 40.01 -14.97
C ILE A 129 -7.89 38.57 -15.29
N LYS A 130 -9.15 38.37 -15.65
CA LYS A 130 -9.67 37.06 -16.09
C LYS A 130 -8.98 36.59 -17.37
N GLY A 131 -8.63 37.49 -18.29
CA GLY A 131 -7.94 37.20 -19.54
C GLY A 131 -6.42 36.93 -19.43
N ARG A 132 -5.88 36.68 -18.22
CA ARG A 132 -4.44 36.45 -18.02
C ARG A 132 -4.00 35.11 -18.67
N PRO A 133 -2.81 35.04 -19.29
CA PRO A 133 -2.33 33.81 -19.95
C PRO A 133 -2.18 32.62 -18.98
N CYS A 134 -2.78 31.48 -19.32
CA CYS A 134 -2.55 30.18 -18.68
C CYS A 134 -1.37 29.47 -19.39
N VAL A 135 -0.46 28.83 -18.63
CA VAL A 135 0.67 28.07 -19.21
C VAL A 135 0.20 26.67 -19.61
N ALA A 136 0.70 26.14 -20.72
CA ALA A 136 0.32 24.84 -21.30
C ALA A 136 0.54 23.61 -20.40
N ASN A 137 1.36 23.71 -19.33
CA ASN A 137 1.69 22.60 -18.44
C ASN A 137 0.76 22.46 -17.21
N ASP A 138 -0.33 23.24 -17.10
CA ASP A 138 -1.26 23.19 -15.95
C ASP A 138 -2.26 22.01 -16.02
N HIS A 139 -1.83 20.85 -16.53
CA HIS A 139 -2.65 19.64 -16.64
C HIS A 139 -3.02 19.00 -15.29
N ALA A 140 -2.55 19.55 -14.16
CA ALA A 140 -2.67 18.91 -12.85
C ALA A 140 -3.42 19.72 -11.76
N ARG A 141 -3.96 20.92 -12.01
CA ARG A 141 -4.63 21.70 -10.95
C ARG A 141 -5.97 22.29 -11.39
N LYS A 142 -7.06 21.75 -10.82
CA LYS A 142 -8.41 22.35 -10.83
C LYS A 142 -8.53 23.61 -9.94
N GLU A 143 -7.45 24.06 -9.29
CA GLU A 143 -7.44 25.27 -8.45
C GLU A 143 -6.76 26.42 -9.21
N ASP A 144 -7.43 27.57 -9.30
CA ASP A 144 -6.84 28.80 -9.86
C ASP A 144 -5.59 29.22 -9.05
N ARG A 145 -4.54 29.61 -9.79
CA ARG A 145 -3.25 30.05 -9.24
C ARG A 145 -3.41 31.22 -8.25
N PRO A 146 -2.77 31.19 -7.06
CA PRO A 146 -2.85 32.28 -6.08
C PRO A 146 -2.42 33.64 -6.64
N ILE A 147 -3.12 34.71 -6.23
CA ILE A 147 -2.89 36.09 -6.67
C ILE A 147 -2.54 36.99 -5.47
N LEU A 148 -1.48 37.77 -5.61
CA LEU A 148 -1.07 38.86 -4.72
C LEU A 148 -1.19 40.20 -5.47
N PHE A 149 -2.02 41.12 -4.99
CA PHE A 149 -2.16 42.44 -5.60
C PHE A 149 -1.23 43.47 -4.96
N ILE A 150 -0.69 44.37 -5.78
CA ILE A 150 -0.01 45.60 -5.34
C ILE A 150 -0.77 46.76 -5.97
N ALA A 151 -1.53 47.53 -5.21
CA ALA A 151 -2.36 48.59 -5.74
C ALA A 151 -1.96 49.95 -5.16
N SER A 152 -1.82 50.95 -6.03
CA SER A 152 -1.45 52.31 -5.62
C SER A 152 -2.57 53.31 -5.87
N CYS A 153 -2.77 54.23 -4.91
CA CYS A 153 -3.70 55.35 -5.04
C CYS A 153 -5.11 54.87 -5.48
N LEU A 154 -5.72 55.50 -6.47
CA LEU A 154 -7.06 55.17 -6.96
C LEU A 154 -7.17 53.74 -7.54
N GLY A 155 -6.05 53.14 -7.98
CA GLY A 155 -6.03 51.74 -8.41
C GLY A 155 -6.47 50.77 -7.29
N GLY A 156 -6.19 51.12 -6.03
CA GLY A 156 -6.65 50.35 -4.87
C GLY A 156 -8.16 50.43 -4.65
N ILE A 157 -8.78 51.59 -4.88
CA ILE A 157 -10.24 51.76 -4.79
C ILE A 157 -10.95 50.96 -5.88
N ILE A 158 -10.41 50.97 -7.11
CA ILE A 158 -10.95 50.17 -8.22
C ILE A 158 -10.83 48.67 -7.92
N LEU A 159 -9.68 48.22 -7.37
CA LEU A 159 -9.50 46.83 -6.96
C LEU A 159 -10.49 46.41 -5.87
N MET A 160 -10.69 47.23 -4.83
CA MET A 160 -11.68 46.94 -3.79
C MET A 160 -13.09 46.82 -4.37
N LYS A 161 -13.47 47.76 -5.25
CA LYS A 161 -14.79 47.74 -5.89
C LYS A 161 -14.95 46.52 -6.79
N ALA A 162 -13.90 46.12 -7.52
CA ALA A 162 -13.85 44.90 -8.34
C ALA A 162 -14.05 43.64 -7.50
N LEU A 163 -13.33 43.49 -6.38
CA LEU A 163 -13.45 42.31 -5.52
C LEU A 163 -14.81 42.25 -4.79
N ALA A 164 -15.34 43.41 -4.37
CA ALA A 164 -16.63 43.49 -3.70
C ALA A 164 -17.82 43.19 -4.62
N MET A 165 -17.70 43.48 -5.94
CA MET A 165 -18.76 43.18 -6.92
C MET A 165 -18.59 41.84 -7.64
N ALA A 166 -17.51 41.11 -7.38
CA ALA A 166 -17.23 39.85 -8.06
C ALA A 166 -18.34 38.83 -7.72
N ASP A 167 -19.21 38.60 -8.70
CA ASP A 167 -20.29 37.61 -8.70
C ASP A 167 -19.76 36.22 -9.12
N ASP A 168 -20.67 35.28 -9.39
CA ASP A 168 -20.34 33.89 -9.74
C ASP A 168 -19.39 33.78 -10.93
N GLU A 169 -19.43 34.74 -11.88
CA GLU A 169 -18.54 34.75 -13.05
C GLU A 169 -17.06 34.98 -12.66
N TYR A 170 -16.83 35.77 -11.61
CA TYR A 170 -15.51 36.19 -11.14
C TYR A 170 -15.13 35.60 -9.78
N LEU A 171 -15.95 34.68 -9.26
CA LEU A 171 -15.67 33.94 -8.02
C LEU A 171 -14.30 33.24 -8.04
N PRO A 172 -13.84 32.60 -9.14
CA PRO A 172 -12.51 31.98 -9.17
C PRO A 172 -11.37 32.99 -8.93
N LEU A 173 -11.46 34.19 -9.50
CA LEU A 173 -10.51 35.28 -9.26
C LEU A 173 -10.51 35.73 -7.80
N ARG A 174 -11.71 35.85 -7.22
CA ARG A 174 -11.89 36.21 -5.81
C ARG A 174 -11.26 35.15 -4.89
N THR A 175 -11.49 33.87 -5.16
CA THR A 175 -10.91 32.74 -4.41
C THR A 175 -9.40 32.60 -4.62
N ALA A 176 -8.90 32.97 -5.79
CA ALA A 176 -7.47 32.98 -6.10
C ALA A 176 -6.73 34.10 -5.36
N THR A 177 -7.41 35.21 -5.02
CA THR A 177 -6.80 36.34 -4.30
C THR A 177 -6.42 35.93 -2.88
N ARG A 178 -5.14 36.06 -2.52
CA ARG A 178 -4.61 35.70 -1.19
C ARG A 178 -4.03 36.88 -0.41
N GLY A 179 -3.52 37.89 -1.11
CA GLY A 179 -2.93 39.06 -0.47
C GLY A 179 -3.14 40.35 -1.26
N ILE A 180 -3.16 41.49 -0.57
CA ILE A 180 -3.24 42.82 -1.16
C ILE A 180 -2.32 43.78 -0.40
N VAL A 181 -1.43 44.45 -1.15
CA VAL A 181 -0.55 45.51 -0.68
C VAL A 181 -1.07 46.85 -1.23
N PHE A 182 -1.50 47.74 -0.35
CA PHE A 182 -1.97 49.07 -0.74
C PHE A 182 -0.89 50.14 -0.50
N LEU A 183 -0.61 50.96 -1.53
CA LEU A 183 0.36 52.05 -1.48
C LEU A 183 -0.37 53.40 -1.58
N SER A 184 -0.65 54.01 -0.42
CA SER A 184 -1.40 55.27 -0.24
C SER A 184 -2.74 55.30 -0.97
N THR A 185 -3.54 54.25 -0.80
CA THR A 185 -4.90 54.19 -1.35
C THR A 185 -5.84 55.08 -0.53
N PRO A 186 -6.61 55.99 -1.15
CA PRO A 186 -7.48 56.95 -0.45
C PRO A 186 -8.83 56.34 -0.04
N PHE A 187 -8.86 55.41 0.92
CA PHE A 187 -10.08 54.68 1.32
C PHE A 187 -11.20 55.58 1.84
N ARG A 188 -10.86 56.66 2.56
CA ARG A 188 -11.80 57.65 3.10
C ARG A 188 -11.70 59.00 2.36
N GLY A 189 -11.22 58.96 1.12
CA GLY A 189 -11.03 60.12 0.27
C GLY A 189 -9.61 60.68 0.31
N THR A 190 -9.45 61.91 -0.12
CA THR A 190 -8.15 62.59 -0.14
C THR A 190 -8.31 63.93 0.56
N SER A 191 -7.21 64.55 0.97
CA SER A 191 -7.22 65.95 1.41
C SER A 191 -7.57 66.93 0.27
N PHE A 192 -7.96 66.42 -0.92
CA PHE A 192 -8.55 67.22 -1.98
C PHE A 192 -9.78 67.99 -1.54
N ARG A 193 -10.46 67.70 -0.44
CA ARG A 193 -11.57 68.56 -0.01
C ARG A 193 -11.12 70.01 0.24
N ASP A 194 -9.93 70.18 0.82
CA ASP A 194 -9.30 71.50 1.02
C ASP A 194 -8.66 72.04 -0.27
N VAL A 195 -8.15 71.15 -1.12
CA VAL A 195 -7.46 71.52 -2.37
C VAL A 195 -8.44 71.79 -3.52
N ALA A 196 -9.61 71.15 -3.55
CA ALA A 196 -10.65 71.30 -4.57
C ALA A 196 -11.25 72.70 -4.54
N ASN A 197 -11.33 73.33 -3.37
CA ASN A 197 -11.79 74.72 -3.22
C ASN A 197 -10.93 75.73 -4.03
N TRP A 198 -9.67 75.43 -4.35
CA TRP A 198 -8.80 76.32 -5.14
C TRP A 198 -8.24 75.69 -6.43
N ALA A 199 -8.01 74.38 -6.48
CA ALA A 199 -7.41 73.67 -7.61
C ALA A 199 -8.44 73.16 -8.63
N GLU A 200 -9.69 72.88 -8.24
CA GLU A 200 -10.72 72.41 -9.16
C GLU A 200 -11.12 73.45 -10.22
N PRO A 201 -11.28 74.75 -9.90
CA PRO A 201 -11.47 75.79 -10.91
C PRO A 201 -10.31 75.82 -11.90
N GLY A 202 -9.08 75.71 -11.41
CA GLY A 202 -7.86 75.65 -12.24
C GLY A 202 -7.80 74.42 -13.14
N LEU A 203 -8.08 73.23 -12.61
CA LEU A 203 -8.13 71.98 -13.38
C LEU A 203 -9.24 71.98 -14.43
N LYS A 204 -10.43 72.50 -14.11
CA LYS A 204 -11.54 72.65 -15.06
C LYS A 204 -11.23 73.70 -16.13
N ALA A 205 -10.61 74.82 -15.76
CA ALA A 205 -10.13 75.83 -16.70
C ALA A 205 -9.05 75.24 -17.62
N TRP A 206 -8.09 74.51 -17.08
CA TRP A 206 -7.03 73.85 -17.83
C TRP A 206 -7.55 72.75 -18.76
N ALA A 207 -8.54 71.98 -18.29
CA ALA A 207 -9.24 71.00 -19.11
C ALA A 207 -9.96 71.69 -20.27
N SER A 208 -10.66 72.80 -19.99
CA SER A 208 -11.37 73.59 -21.01
C SER A 208 -10.42 74.20 -22.04
N ILE A 209 -9.24 74.70 -21.62
CA ILE A 209 -8.18 75.20 -22.51
C ILE A 209 -7.68 74.10 -23.48
N ARG A 210 -7.70 72.84 -23.04
CA ARG A 210 -7.22 71.68 -23.81
C ARG A 210 -8.34 70.91 -24.50
N ASP A 211 -9.54 71.47 -24.55
CA ASP A 211 -10.76 70.82 -25.04
C ASP A 211 -10.97 69.40 -24.45
N LYS A 212 -10.87 69.32 -23.12
CA LYS A 212 -11.00 68.10 -22.32
C LYS A 212 -11.87 68.33 -21.09
N LYS A 213 -12.26 67.24 -20.44
CA LYS A 213 -13.02 67.24 -19.17
C LYS A 213 -12.24 66.48 -18.09
N VAL A 214 -12.32 66.93 -16.83
CA VAL A 214 -11.76 66.19 -15.68
C VAL A 214 -12.58 64.90 -15.46
N THR A 215 -11.91 63.78 -15.19
CA THR A 215 -12.55 62.48 -14.94
C THR A 215 -13.54 62.51 -13.75
N LYS A 216 -14.64 61.75 -13.85
CA LYS A 216 -15.61 61.57 -12.75
C LYS A 216 -15.02 60.81 -11.56
N LEU A 217 -13.94 60.05 -11.78
CA LEU A 217 -13.27 59.32 -10.72
C LEU A 217 -12.73 60.25 -9.61
N LEU A 218 -12.31 61.47 -9.97
CA LEU A 218 -11.85 62.43 -8.99
C LEU A 218 -12.98 62.87 -8.05
N ASP A 219 -14.20 63.05 -8.58
CA ASP A 219 -15.39 63.39 -7.78
C ASP A 219 -15.71 62.33 -6.73
N SER A 220 -15.47 61.05 -7.04
CA SER A 220 -15.72 59.93 -6.11
C SER A 220 -14.77 59.84 -4.92
N VAL A 221 -13.62 60.53 -4.95
CA VAL A 221 -12.57 60.47 -3.91
C VAL A 221 -12.20 61.82 -3.28
N LYS A 222 -13.00 62.87 -3.53
CA LYS A 222 -12.77 64.24 -3.03
C LYS A 222 -12.86 64.39 -1.50
N GLY A 223 -13.53 63.47 -0.81
CA GLY A 223 -13.65 63.42 0.65
C GLY A 223 -14.36 62.13 1.08
N SER A 224 -14.52 61.90 2.38
CA SER A 224 -15.31 60.75 2.85
C SER A 224 -16.76 60.89 2.36
N THR A 225 -17.14 60.03 1.42
CA THR A 225 -18.49 59.93 0.86
C THR A 225 -19.15 58.67 1.38
N PHE A 226 -20.48 58.66 1.42
CA PHE A 226 -21.25 57.46 1.76
C PHE A 226 -20.82 56.26 0.89
N ASP A 227 -20.58 56.46 -0.40
CA ASP A 227 -20.17 55.41 -1.34
C ASP A 227 -18.80 54.79 -1.01
N LEU A 228 -17.84 55.59 -0.51
CA LEU A 228 -16.53 55.09 -0.07
C LEU A 228 -16.63 54.33 1.24
N GLU A 229 -17.38 54.85 2.21
CA GLU A 229 -17.62 54.16 3.48
C GLU A 229 -18.38 52.84 3.28
N GLU A 230 -19.35 52.83 2.36
CA GLU A 230 -20.05 51.61 1.96
C GLU A 230 -19.10 50.62 1.28
N LEU A 231 -18.23 51.08 0.40
CA LEU A 231 -17.22 50.21 -0.23
C LEU A 231 -16.24 49.62 0.80
N VAL A 232 -15.77 50.42 1.76
CA VAL A 232 -14.94 49.94 2.88
C VAL A 232 -15.70 48.88 3.67
N ARG A 233 -16.97 49.12 4.00
CA ARG A 233 -17.81 48.16 4.73
C ARG A 233 -18.00 46.85 3.95
N SER A 234 -18.32 46.92 2.66
CA SER A 234 -18.46 45.74 1.80
C SER A 234 -17.15 44.95 1.68
N PHE A 235 -16.03 45.65 1.57
CA PHE A 235 -14.72 45.00 1.53
C PHE A 235 -14.34 44.37 2.88
N THR A 236 -14.68 45.00 4.00
CA THR A 236 -14.50 44.44 5.35
C THR A 236 -15.29 43.14 5.53
N GLN A 237 -16.56 43.11 5.09
CA GLN A 237 -17.37 41.87 5.10
C GLN A 237 -16.77 40.77 4.21
N LEU A 238 -16.21 41.16 3.05
CA LEU A 238 -15.51 40.23 2.17
C LEU A 238 -14.24 39.68 2.84
N TYR A 239 -13.48 40.52 3.54
CA TYR A 239 -12.30 40.13 4.29
C TYR A 239 -12.64 39.11 5.41
N GLU A 240 -13.71 39.34 6.16
CA GLU A 240 -14.15 38.43 7.23
C GLU A 240 -14.54 37.04 6.71
N SER A 241 -15.10 36.96 5.49
CA SER A 241 -15.53 35.70 4.88
C SER A 241 -14.42 34.92 4.14
N HIS A 242 -13.40 35.60 3.60
CA HIS A 242 -12.37 34.96 2.75
C HIS A 242 -10.94 35.04 3.32
N ARG A 243 -10.72 35.80 4.41
CA ARG A 243 -9.43 35.99 5.11
C ARG A 243 -8.24 36.26 4.18
N TYR A 244 -8.31 37.31 3.37
CA TYR A 244 -7.14 37.81 2.64
C TYR A 244 -6.08 38.35 3.60
N GLN A 245 -4.82 38.37 3.19
CA GLN A 245 -3.81 39.18 3.86
C GLN A 245 -3.85 40.60 3.29
N VAL A 246 -3.90 41.62 4.15
CA VAL A 246 -3.97 43.03 3.70
C VAL A 246 -2.98 43.86 4.49
N ILE A 247 -2.16 44.63 3.79
CA ILE A 247 -1.28 45.64 4.39
C ILE A 247 -1.47 46.98 3.68
N THR A 248 -1.45 48.06 4.45
CA THR A 248 -1.61 49.43 3.96
C THR A 248 -0.39 50.26 4.32
N PHE A 249 0.20 50.91 3.31
CA PHE A 249 1.26 51.88 3.46
C PHE A 249 0.73 53.30 3.28
N TYR A 250 1.11 54.23 4.17
CA TYR A 250 0.68 55.62 4.11
C TYR A 250 1.86 56.58 3.94
N GLU A 251 1.62 57.72 3.29
CA GLU A 251 2.66 58.72 3.05
C GLU A 251 2.92 59.58 4.29
N LYS A 252 4.16 60.03 4.51
CA LYS A 252 4.50 61.10 5.48
C LYS A 252 4.95 62.40 4.82
N GLY A 253 5.24 62.37 3.52
CA GLY A 253 5.72 63.52 2.76
C GLY A 253 4.60 64.42 2.26
N HIS A 254 4.84 65.73 2.24
CA HIS A 254 3.88 66.70 1.72
C HIS A 254 4.00 66.83 0.19
N THR A 255 2.87 66.72 -0.53
CA THR A 255 2.82 66.83 -1.99
C THR A 255 2.33 68.22 -2.41
N SER A 256 3.07 68.91 -3.28
CA SER A 256 2.60 70.14 -3.93
C SER A 256 2.01 69.80 -5.29
N LEU A 257 0.70 70.02 -5.46
CA LEU A 257 0.00 69.78 -6.72
C LEU A 257 0.20 70.93 -7.73
N HIS A 258 0.56 72.13 -7.25
CA HIS A 258 0.74 73.31 -8.07
C HIS A 258 1.84 73.13 -9.13
N SER A 259 2.99 72.58 -8.73
CA SER A 259 4.13 72.35 -9.63
C SER A 259 3.83 71.39 -10.79
N LYS A 260 2.77 70.57 -10.66
CA LYS A 260 2.35 69.61 -11.69
C LYS A 260 1.32 70.21 -12.67
N ILE A 261 0.50 71.16 -12.21
CA ILE A 261 -0.64 71.70 -13.00
C ILE A 261 -0.27 73.04 -13.66
N PHE A 262 0.47 73.91 -12.97
CA PHE A 262 0.87 75.24 -13.43
C PHE A 262 2.35 75.55 -13.15
N PRO A 263 3.31 74.84 -13.75
CA PRO A 263 4.74 75.00 -13.46
C PRO A 263 5.31 76.41 -13.72
N TRP A 264 4.64 77.26 -14.51
CA TRP A 264 5.07 78.62 -14.88
C TRP A 264 4.55 79.75 -13.96
N LEU A 265 3.68 79.44 -12.99
CA LEU A 265 3.09 80.44 -12.08
C LEU A 265 3.81 80.41 -10.71
N PRO A 266 4.42 81.49 -10.22
CA PRO A 266 5.00 81.54 -8.89
C PRO A 266 3.90 81.87 -7.87
N VAL A 267 3.25 80.86 -7.29
CA VAL A 267 2.19 81.07 -6.29
C VAL A 267 2.59 80.39 -4.97
N PRO A 268 2.49 81.08 -3.81
CA PRO A 268 2.88 80.52 -2.52
C PRO A 268 1.77 79.61 -1.98
N PHE A 269 1.65 78.40 -2.53
CA PHE A 269 0.72 77.39 -2.01
C PHE A 269 1.44 76.43 -1.06
N GLN A 270 0.78 76.15 0.06
CA GLN A 270 1.25 75.24 1.10
C GLN A 270 1.23 73.79 0.58
N ALA A 271 2.38 73.10 0.63
CA ALA A 271 2.42 71.66 0.38
C ALA A 271 1.61 70.96 1.47
N LYS A 272 0.69 70.06 1.08
CA LYS A 272 -0.15 69.28 2.00
C LYS A 272 0.05 67.79 1.75
N GLN A 273 -0.14 66.97 2.77
CA GLN A 273 -0.25 65.52 2.61
C GLN A 273 -1.51 65.21 1.79
N LEU A 274 -1.39 64.39 0.73
CA LEU A 274 -2.51 64.20 -0.21
C LEU A 274 -3.52 63.17 0.31
N VAL A 275 -3.01 62.12 0.95
CA VAL A 275 -3.77 61.10 1.67
C VAL A 275 -3.16 61.01 3.06
N ASP A 276 -3.90 61.48 4.06
CA ASP A 276 -3.48 61.32 5.45
C ASP A 276 -3.61 59.87 5.92
N GLU A 277 -3.03 59.58 7.09
CA GLU A 277 -3.05 58.25 7.70
C GLU A 277 -4.47 57.70 7.87
N SER A 278 -5.42 58.53 8.33
CA SER A 278 -6.80 58.09 8.57
C SER A 278 -7.51 57.66 7.28
N SER A 279 -7.11 58.23 6.15
CA SER A 279 -7.65 57.86 4.85
C SER A 279 -6.87 56.76 4.13
N ALA A 280 -5.58 56.57 4.44
CA ALA A 280 -4.75 55.52 3.86
C ALA A 280 -4.85 54.18 4.60
N THR A 281 -5.68 54.08 5.62
CA THR A 281 -5.79 52.90 6.50
C THR A 281 -7.21 52.32 6.50
N LEU A 282 -7.28 51.00 6.70
CA LEU A 282 -8.53 50.24 6.82
C LEU A 282 -8.64 49.70 8.25
N ASP A 283 -9.84 49.69 8.81
CA ASP A 283 -10.10 49.28 10.20
C ASP A 283 -9.69 47.81 10.47
N ILE A 284 -9.67 46.97 9.43
CA ILE A 284 -9.21 45.57 9.47
C ILE A 284 -7.68 45.42 9.60
N VAL A 285 -6.90 46.45 9.28
CA VAL A 285 -5.43 46.43 9.33
C VAL A 285 -4.95 47.01 10.65
N ARG A 286 -4.52 46.14 11.56
CA ARG A 286 -4.11 46.53 12.93
C ARG A 286 -2.83 47.36 13.00
N HIS A 287 -1.93 47.18 12.03
CA HIS A 287 -0.58 47.76 12.04
C HIS A 287 -0.23 48.33 10.66
N PRO A 288 -0.82 49.46 10.25
CA PRO A 288 -0.42 50.15 9.02
C PRO A 288 1.01 50.70 9.14
N LEU A 289 1.73 50.79 8.01
CA LEU A 289 3.13 51.20 7.99
C LEU A 289 3.34 52.54 7.26
N PRO A 290 4.09 53.50 7.84
CA PRO A 290 4.40 54.75 7.18
C PRO A 290 5.59 54.63 6.23
N LEU A 291 5.56 55.35 5.09
CA LEU A 291 6.76 55.60 4.27
C LEU A 291 7.12 57.09 4.30
N ASP A 292 8.39 57.41 4.55
CA ASP A 292 8.93 58.79 4.62
C ASP A 292 9.07 59.45 3.23
N ARG A 293 7.98 59.46 2.46
CA ARG A 293 7.94 59.87 1.05
C ARG A 293 6.64 60.58 0.71
N ARG A 294 6.65 61.34 -0.39
CA ARG A 294 5.48 62.04 -0.93
C ARG A 294 4.62 61.08 -1.76
N HIS A 295 3.31 61.33 -1.85
CA HIS A 295 2.32 60.51 -2.57
C HIS A 295 2.81 59.96 -3.92
N VAL A 296 3.34 60.85 -4.77
CA VAL A 296 3.78 60.52 -6.14
C VAL A 296 5.02 59.62 -6.21
N MET A 297 5.66 59.35 -5.07
CA MET A 297 6.85 58.52 -4.92
C MET A 297 6.59 57.23 -4.15
N MET A 298 5.35 56.96 -3.71
CA MET A 298 5.01 55.81 -2.88
C MET A 298 5.30 54.45 -3.52
N ASN A 299 5.47 54.42 -4.84
CA ASN A 299 5.64 53.21 -5.63
C ASN A 299 6.88 53.25 -6.55
N LYS A 300 7.84 54.15 -6.25
CA LYS A 300 9.07 54.38 -7.05
C LYS A 300 10.31 54.28 -6.18
N PHE A 301 11.16 53.27 -6.37
CA PHE A 301 12.34 53.03 -5.51
C PHE A 301 13.64 53.20 -6.27
N TYR A 302 14.66 53.79 -5.63
CA TYR A 302 15.92 54.11 -6.30
C TYR A 302 16.91 52.92 -6.39
N GLY A 303 16.62 51.81 -5.74
CA GLY A 303 17.47 50.61 -5.72
C GLY A 303 17.16 49.70 -4.51
N PRO A 304 17.90 48.59 -4.37
CA PRO A 304 17.67 47.59 -3.30
C PRO A 304 17.97 48.13 -1.89
N GLU A 305 18.75 49.21 -1.80
CA GLU A 305 19.10 49.90 -0.55
C GLU A 305 18.11 51.03 -0.18
N ASP A 306 17.01 51.21 -0.93
CA ASP A 306 15.96 52.17 -0.56
C ASP A 306 15.20 51.64 0.68
N PRO A 307 15.20 52.34 1.84
CA PRO A 307 14.54 51.84 3.05
C PRO A 307 13.05 51.52 2.83
N ALA A 308 12.37 52.34 2.01
CA ALA A 308 10.96 52.12 1.70
C ALA A 308 10.75 50.90 0.78
N TYR A 309 11.73 50.60 -0.09
CA TYR A 309 11.71 49.36 -0.89
C TYR A 309 11.87 48.14 0.01
N GLN A 310 12.78 48.20 0.98
CA GLN A 310 13.01 47.11 1.92
C GLN A 310 11.76 46.80 2.75
N GLU A 311 11.07 47.83 3.27
CA GLU A 311 9.82 47.64 4.03
C GLU A 311 8.69 47.04 3.18
N VAL A 312 8.46 47.57 1.98
CA VAL A 312 7.41 47.06 1.08
C VAL A 312 7.71 45.64 0.62
N THR A 313 8.97 45.38 0.24
CA THR A 313 9.39 44.07 -0.27
C THR A 313 9.38 43.01 0.83
N GLN A 314 9.78 43.36 2.05
CA GLN A 314 9.69 42.44 3.19
C GLN A 314 8.25 41.97 3.41
N LYS A 315 7.26 42.88 3.34
CA LYS A 315 5.84 42.50 3.47
C LYS A 315 5.34 41.64 2.30
N ILE A 316 5.83 41.90 1.09
CA ILE A 316 5.54 41.04 -0.07
C ILE A 316 6.10 39.63 0.15
N GLU A 317 7.33 39.51 0.65
CA GLU A 317 7.95 38.22 0.97
C GLU A 317 7.21 37.47 2.07
N ASP A 318 6.86 38.16 3.17
CA ASP A 318 6.05 37.59 4.26
C ASP A 318 4.74 36.98 3.69
N PHE A 319 4.03 37.73 2.83
CA PHE A 319 2.79 37.27 2.20
C PHE A 319 3.04 36.09 1.25
N LEU A 320 4.08 36.14 0.42
CA LEU A 320 4.41 35.06 -0.51
C LEU A 320 4.81 33.77 0.22
N GLN A 321 5.55 33.88 1.32
CA GLN A 321 5.88 32.75 2.15
C GLN A 321 4.60 32.10 2.69
N GLU A 322 3.68 32.87 3.26
CA GLU A 322 2.43 32.34 3.77
C GLU A 322 1.52 31.75 2.68
N ILE A 323 1.47 32.37 1.50
CA ILE A 323 0.75 31.85 0.33
C ILE A 323 1.30 30.48 -0.10
N ARG A 324 2.63 30.35 -0.13
CA ARG A 324 3.33 29.11 -0.53
C ARG A 324 3.23 28.03 0.53
N GLU A 325 3.24 28.39 1.81
CA GLU A 325 2.98 27.46 2.92
C GLU A 325 1.55 26.89 2.88
N GLY A 326 0.61 27.60 2.25
CA GLY A 326 -0.77 27.16 2.05
C GLY A 326 -1.66 27.29 3.30
N THR A 327 -2.87 26.74 3.22
CA THR A 327 -3.82 26.74 4.35
C THR A 327 -3.26 25.95 5.53
N VAL A 328 -3.74 26.24 6.75
CA VAL A 328 -3.31 25.51 7.96
C VAL A 328 -3.53 23.99 7.81
N LEU A 329 -4.61 23.59 7.13
CA LEU A 329 -4.87 22.21 6.75
C LEU A 329 -3.82 21.63 5.78
N LYS A 330 -3.40 22.36 4.73
CA LYS A 330 -2.33 21.91 3.83
C LYS A 330 -0.99 21.77 4.58
N ARG A 331 -0.72 22.63 5.57
CA ARG A 331 0.45 22.51 6.46
C ARG A 331 0.36 21.26 7.34
N ALA A 332 -0.82 20.98 7.91
CA ALA A 332 -1.07 19.78 8.70
C ALA A 332 -0.84 18.51 7.85
N ASP A 333 -1.38 18.47 6.64
CA ASP A 333 -1.20 17.35 5.70
C ASP A 333 0.27 17.17 5.29
N SER A 334 0.96 18.26 4.96
CA SER A 334 2.38 18.21 4.60
C SER A 334 3.25 17.76 5.76
N TRP A 335 2.93 18.17 6.99
CA TRP A 335 3.63 17.71 8.20
C TRP A 335 3.43 16.22 8.44
N ILE A 336 2.20 15.72 8.33
CA ILE A 336 1.91 14.28 8.46
C ILE A 336 2.71 13.49 7.42
N ARG A 337 2.73 13.93 6.16
CA ARG A 337 3.49 13.27 5.08
C ARG A 337 5.00 13.30 5.33
N GLY A 338 5.55 14.46 5.65
CA GLY A 338 6.99 14.68 5.80
C GLY A 338 7.59 14.13 7.09
N ASN A 339 6.78 13.96 8.15
CA ASN A 339 7.24 13.44 9.43
C ASN A 339 6.69 12.03 9.66
N ARG A 340 5.37 11.89 9.85
CA ARG A 340 4.78 10.59 10.22
C ARG A 340 4.91 9.53 9.13
N TYR A 341 4.75 9.92 7.87
CA TYR A 341 4.83 9.01 6.71
C TYR A 341 6.17 9.11 5.97
N ALA A 342 7.19 9.70 6.60
CA ALA A 342 8.54 9.69 6.06
C ALA A 342 9.01 8.24 5.82
N ALA A 343 9.80 8.03 4.78
CA ALA A 343 10.31 6.71 4.40
C ALA A 343 10.96 5.98 5.58
N GLU A 344 11.70 6.71 6.43
CA GLU A 344 12.33 6.19 7.64
C GLU A 344 11.33 5.58 8.65
N ASN A 345 10.17 6.22 8.84
CA ASN A 345 9.16 5.79 9.80
C ASN A 345 8.29 4.63 9.25
N LEU A 346 8.22 4.49 7.92
CA LEU A 346 7.54 3.40 7.25
C LEU A 346 8.42 2.14 7.08
N LYS A 347 9.72 2.20 7.37
CA LYS A 347 10.61 1.02 7.35
C LYS A 347 10.07 -0.12 8.22
N ILE A 348 10.34 -1.35 7.80
CA ILE A 348 10.02 -2.57 8.53
C ILE A 348 11.29 -3.06 9.21
N LYS A 349 11.20 -3.35 10.50
CA LYS A 349 12.30 -3.98 11.23
C LYS A 349 12.26 -5.49 10.98
N ARG A 350 13.22 -6.02 10.23
CA ARG A 350 13.39 -7.47 10.00
C ARG A 350 13.67 -8.20 11.30
N LEU A 351 13.60 -9.53 11.30
CA LEU A 351 13.89 -10.34 12.50
C LEU A 351 15.31 -10.09 13.02
N LEU A 352 16.27 -9.87 12.12
CA LEU A 352 17.66 -9.51 12.44
C LEU A 352 17.79 -8.13 13.10
N GLY A 353 16.83 -7.25 12.85
CA GLY A 353 16.85 -5.87 13.32
C GLY A 353 17.12 -4.85 12.22
N ASP A 354 17.51 -5.32 11.02
CA ASP A 354 17.78 -4.46 9.88
C ASP A 354 16.51 -3.74 9.41
N PRO A 355 16.61 -2.44 9.10
CA PRO A 355 15.53 -1.71 8.47
C PRO A 355 15.37 -2.15 7.01
N LEU A 356 14.15 -2.49 6.62
CA LEU A 356 13.76 -2.74 5.24
C LEU A 356 12.85 -1.61 4.73
N PRO A 357 13.28 -0.86 3.70
CA PRO A 357 12.43 0.12 3.01
C PRO A 357 11.14 -0.48 2.42
N MET A 358 10.10 0.33 2.29
CA MET A 358 8.76 -0.15 1.89
C MET A 358 8.65 -0.56 0.42
N ASP A 359 9.31 0.16 -0.47
CA ASP A 359 9.54 -0.21 -1.88
C ASP A 359 10.26 -1.56 -2.01
N GLN A 360 11.13 -1.86 -1.05
CA GLN A 360 11.85 -3.12 -0.97
C GLN A 360 11.06 -4.23 -0.24
N CYS A 361 9.94 -3.91 0.41
CA CYS A 361 9.14 -4.93 1.06
C CYS A 361 8.17 -5.61 0.07
N TYR A 362 8.28 -6.93 -0.06
CA TYR A 362 7.29 -7.72 -0.79
C TYR A 362 6.07 -7.96 0.10
N ILE A 363 4.93 -7.33 -0.21
CA ILE A 363 3.67 -7.50 0.54
C ILE A 363 2.53 -7.62 -0.47
N ASN A 364 2.31 -8.84 -0.96
CA ASN A 364 1.03 -9.22 -1.54
C ASN A 364 0.38 -10.23 -0.59
N LEU A 365 0.03 -9.78 0.62
CA LEU A 365 -0.74 -10.64 1.53
C LEU A 365 -2.08 -10.91 0.86
N ILE A 366 -2.38 -12.19 0.65
CA ILE A 366 -3.69 -12.56 0.09
C ILE A 366 -4.74 -12.24 1.13
N ILE A 367 -5.74 -11.51 0.69
CA ILE A 367 -6.89 -11.13 1.48
C ILE A 367 -8.07 -11.93 0.95
N VAL A 368 -8.68 -12.75 1.81
CA VAL A 368 -9.77 -13.66 1.46
C VAL A 368 -11.03 -13.22 2.18
N GLU A 369 -12.17 -13.21 1.49
CA GLU A 369 -13.46 -12.94 2.13
C GLU A 369 -13.87 -14.11 3.04
N GLN A 370 -14.30 -13.82 4.27
CA GLN A 370 -14.79 -14.89 5.14
C GLN A 370 -16.12 -15.44 4.60
N PRO A 371 -16.26 -16.77 4.40
CA PRO A 371 -17.57 -17.36 4.20
C PRO A 371 -18.37 -17.11 5.47
N GLY A 372 -19.46 -16.35 5.37
CA GLY A 372 -20.30 -15.99 6.51
C GLY A 372 -20.77 -17.23 7.27
N GLU A 373 -21.00 -17.09 8.59
CA GLU A 373 -21.61 -18.09 9.47
C GLU A 373 -22.97 -18.55 8.90
N ARG A 374 -22.95 -19.46 7.92
CA ARG A 374 -24.08 -20.26 7.45
C ARG A 374 -23.61 -21.71 7.42
N GLU A 375 -24.16 -22.44 8.37
CA GLU A 375 -24.13 -23.89 8.53
C GLU A 375 -24.10 -24.65 7.19
N ASP A 376 -23.19 -25.63 7.12
CA ASP A 376 -23.44 -27.01 6.66
C ASP A 376 -24.56 -27.21 5.64
N ARG A 377 -24.47 -26.60 4.46
CA ARG A 377 -25.28 -27.01 3.29
C ARG A 377 -24.51 -26.89 1.98
N THR A 378 -23.42 -27.64 1.85
CA THR A 378 -22.93 -28.08 0.53
C THR A 378 -23.20 -29.56 0.37
N LYS A 379 -24.14 -29.84 -0.53
CA LYS A 379 -24.46 -31.09 -1.24
C LYS A 379 -23.56 -32.28 -0.89
N GLU A 380 -24.14 -33.26 -0.22
CA GLU A 380 -23.63 -34.63 -0.14
C GLU A 380 -23.37 -35.16 -1.57
N GLY A 381 -22.11 -35.42 -1.88
CA GLY A 381 -21.65 -35.96 -3.16
C GLY A 381 -20.48 -35.15 -3.72
N ASP A 382 -19.27 -35.70 -3.61
CA ASP A 382 -18.00 -35.17 -4.13
C ASP A 382 -17.35 -34.02 -3.36
N THR A 383 -16.91 -34.30 -2.13
CA THR A 383 -15.56 -33.95 -1.66
C THR A 383 -15.31 -34.69 -0.36
N ALA A 384 -14.26 -35.51 -0.33
CA ALA A 384 -13.82 -36.17 0.89
C ALA A 384 -13.70 -35.13 2.02
N GLN A 385 -14.38 -35.35 3.14
CA GLN A 385 -14.26 -34.58 4.37
C GLN A 385 -12.77 -34.38 4.69
N ARG A 386 -12.25 -33.19 4.41
CA ARG A 386 -10.85 -32.84 4.72
C ARG A 386 -10.70 -32.85 6.24
N SER A 387 -9.79 -33.69 6.72
CA SER A 387 -9.57 -33.95 8.14
C SER A 387 -9.25 -32.66 8.90
N ARG A 388 -9.95 -32.40 10.01
CA ARG A 388 -9.63 -31.31 10.97
C ARG A 388 -8.24 -31.44 11.60
N PHE A 389 -7.58 -32.58 11.41
CA PHE A 389 -6.21 -32.86 11.85
C PHE A 389 -5.17 -32.54 10.77
N SER A 390 -5.56 -32.09 9.58
CA SER A 390 -4.59 -31.63 8.59
C SER A 390 -3.85 -30.41 9.14
N LEU A 391 -2.53 -30.45 9.08
CA LEU A 391 -1.67 -29.40 9.59
C LEU A 391 -1.89 -28.07 8.86
N ALA A 392 -2.21 -28.14 7.56
CA ALA A 392 -2.61 -26.98 6.76
C ALA A 392 -3.94 -26.36 7.23
N ALA A 393 -4.95 -27.16 7.56
CA ALA A 393 -6.22 -26.68 8.11
C ALA A 393 -6.04 -26.07 9.50
N ARG A 394 -5.24 -26.73 10.36
CA ARG A 394 -4.95 -26.25 11.72
C ARG A 394 -4.16 -24.93 11.71
N LEU A 395 -3.18 -24.83 10.82
CA LEU A 395 -2.40 -23.62 10.65
C LEU A 395 -3.11 -22.56 9.80
N LYS A 396 -4.27 -22.89 9.19
CA LYS A 396 -5.01 -22.06 8.22
C LYS A 396 -4.13 -21.57 7.06
N ILE A 397 -3.26 -22.45 6.58
CA ILE A 397 -2.32 -22.14 5.49
C ILE A 397 -2.85 -22.71 4.16
N GLU A 398 -4.06 -23.28 4.15
CA GLU A 398 -4.67 -23.77 2.92
C GLU A 398 -4.80 -22.65 1.89
N THR A 399 -4.38 -22.94 0.66
CA THR A 399 -4.53 -22.03 -0.45
C THR A 399 -6.02 -21.97 -0.82
N PRO A 400 -6.71 -20.83 -0.67
CA PRO A 400 -8.07 -20.67 -1.15
C PRO A 400 -8.07 -20.67 -2.68
N ASP A 401 -9.17 -21.14 -3.27
CA ASP A 401 -9.38 -21.03 -4.71
C ASP A 401 -9.16 -19.59 -5.19
N LYS A 402 -8.58 -19.46 -6.39
CA LYS A 402 -8.23 -18.15 -6.98
C LYS A 402 -9.42 -17.18 -7.03
N ASP A 403 -10.64 -17.73 -7.13
CA ASP A 403 -11.89 -16.98 -7.27
C ASP A 403 -12.30 -16.20 -6.00
N ILE A 404 -11.68 -16.47 -4.84
CA ILE A 404 -11.99 -15.80 -3.54
C ILE A 404 -10.90 -14.79 -3.16
N GLN A 405 -9.88 -14.60 -4.00
CA GLN A 405 -8.72 -13.75 -3.71
C GLN A 405 -9.01 -12.28 -4.09
N LEU A 406 -8.65 -11.35 -3.20
CA LEU A 406 -8.76 -9.92 -3.43
C LEU A 406 -7.39 -9.26 -3.51
N GLU A 407 -7.18 -8.47 -4.57
CA GLU A 407 -6.01 -7.59 -4.67
C GLU A 407 -6.24 -6.28 -3.91
N LEU A 408 -5.17 -5.71 -3.35
CA LEU A 408 -5.27 -4.49 -2.55
C LEU A 408 -5.97 -3.32 -3.28
N PRO A 409 -5.70 -3.02 -4.57
CA PRO A 409 -6.39 -1.93 -5.26
C PRO A 409 -7.91 -2.12 -5.34
N SER A 410 -8.37 -3.38 -5.41
CA SER A 410 -9.79 -3.75 -5.54
C SER A 410 -10.60 -3.74 -4.23
N LEU A 411 -9.96 -3.36 -3.12
CA LEU A 411 -10.56 -3.43 -1.78
C LEU A 411 -11.89 -2.65 -1.68
N PHE A 412 -11.99 -1.52 -2.38
CA PHE A 412 -13.17 -0.63 -2.40
C PHE A 412 -14.05 -0.79 -3.66
N ASP A 413 -13.81 -1.82 -4.47
CA ASP A 413 -14.59 -2.06 -5.69
C ASP A 413 -15.99 -2.59 -5.35
N SER A 414 -16.96 -2.20 -6.19
CA SER A 414 -18.34 -2.65 -6.07
C SER A 414 -18.43 -4.16 -6.24
N ARG A 415 -19.10 -4.80 -5.30
CA ARG A 415 -19.24 -6.26 -5.24
C ARG A 415 -20.66 -6.66 -4.87
N LYS A 416 -21.02 -7.90 -5.17
CA LYS A 416 -22.34 -8.43 -4.87
C LYS A 416 -22.36 -8.97 -3.44
N GLY A 417 -23.10 -8.32 -2.55
CA GLY A 417 -23.28 -8.73 -1.17
C GLY A 417 -24.06 -10.05 -1.05
N SER A 418 -24.10 -10.58 0.17
CA SER A 418 -24.81 -11.83 0.52
C SER A 418 -26.33 -11.76 0.31
N ASP A 419 -26.88 -10.55 0.22
CA ASP A 419 -28.28 -10.24 -0.13
C ASP A 419 -28.52 -10.10 -1.65
N GLY A 420 -27.47 -10.25 -2.46
CA GLY A 420 -27.51 -10.10 -3.92
C GLY A 420 -27.46 -8.66 -4.42
N ARG A 421 -27.39 -7.66 -3.52
CA ARG A 421 -27.25 -6.24 -3.90
C ARG A 421 -25.80 -5.89 -4.18
N MET A 422 -25.59 -4.97 -5.12
CA MET A 422 -24.25 -4.41 -5.34
C MET A 422 -23.94 -3.40 -4.23
N THR A 423 -22.93 -3.68 -3.42
CA THR A 423 -22.44 -2.81 -2.35
C THR A 423 -21.02 -2.37 -2.67
N GLN A 424 -20.70 -1.12 -2.33
CA GLN A 424 -19.33 -0.62 -2.36
C GLN A 424 -18.82 -0.59 -0.91
N PRO A 425 -17.90 -1.48 -0.51
CA PRO A 425 -17.47 -1.56 0.87
C PRO A 425 -16.70 -0.30 1.26
N ARG A 426 -16.98 0.26 2.43
CA ARG A 426 -16.30 1.44 2.99
C ARG A 426 -15.74 1.17 4.40
N ARG A 427 -16.36 0.25 5.12
CA ARG A 427 -15.98 -0.22 6.46
C ARG A 427 -15.44 -1.64 6.34
N ILE A 428 -14.12 -1.81 6.49
CA ILE A 428 -13.43 -3.05 6.15
C ILE A 428 -12.66 -3.56 7.37
N LEU A 429 -12.89 -4.83 7.72
CA LEU A 429 -12.16 -5.50 8.80
C LEU A 429 -11.18 -6.52 8.21
N ILE A 430 -9.89 -6.37 8.49
CA ILE A 430 -8.84 -7.29 8.07
C ILE A 430 -8.35 -8.07 9.29
N ARG A 431 -8.68 -9.35 9.33
CA ARG A 431 -8.23 -10.29 10.35
C ARG A 431 -6.96 -11.00 9.92
N GLY A 432 -6.14 -11.37 10.88
CA GLY A 432 -4.92 -12.12 10.60
C GLY A 432 -4.24 -12.59 11.86
N ARG A 433 -3.60 -13.76 11.80
CA ARG A 433 -2.82 -14.30 12.92
C ARG A 433 -1.62 -13.41 13.26
N ALA A 434 -0.98 -13.68 14.40
CA ALA A 434 0.28 -13.01 14.75
C ALA A 434 1.35 -13.31 13.70
N GLY A 435 2.19 -12.32 13.37
CA GLY A 435 3.30 -12.48 12.42
C GLY A 435 2.93 -12.50 10.92
N VAL A 436 1.64 -12.47 10.56
CA VAL A 436 1.20 -12.49 9.14
C VAL A 436 1.47 -11.17 8.40
N GLY A 437 1.72 -10.07 9.11
CA GLY A 437 2.06 -8.77 8.51
C GLY A 437 0.92 -7.74 8.43
N LYS A 438 -0.04 -7.74 9.36
CA LYS A 438 -1.14 -6.74 9.39
C LYS A 438 -0.65 -5.28 9.46
N THR A 439 0.21 -4.95 10.43
CA THR A 439 0.82 -3.60 10.53
C THR A 439 1.66 -3.28 9.30
N THR A 440 2.35 -4.28 8.75
CA THR A 440 3.12 -4.17 7.52
C THR A 440 2.21 -3.82 6.33
N LEU A 441 1.02 -4.40 6.24
CA LEU A 441 -0.02 -4.02 5.28
C LEU A 441 -0.53 -2.59 5.50
N CYS A 442 -0.76 -2.16 6.74
CA CYS A 442 -1.14 -0.77 7.05
C CYS A 442 -0.09 0.22 6.54
N LYS A 443 1.21 -0.05 6.77
CA LYS A 443 2.30 0.78 6.25
C LYS A 443 2.35 0.78 4.73
N LYS A 444 2.11 -0.36 4.08
CA LYS A 444 2.03 -0.47 2.61
C LYS A 444 0.88 0.34 2.03
N ILE A 445 -0.30 0.29 2.65
CA ILE A 445 -1.46 1.10 2.25
C ILE A 445 -1.11 2.60 2.31
N VAL A 446 -0.50 3.05 3.41
CA VAL A 446 -0.06 4.45 3.55
C VAL A 446 0.96 4.82 2.50
N HIS A 447 1.99 3.99 2.32
CA HIS A 447 3.04 4.22 1.33
C HIS A 447 2.46 4.35 -0.09
N ASP A 448 1.59 3.42 -0.50
CA ASP A 448 1.04 3.38 -1.85
C ASP A 448 0.01 4.48 -2.10
N PHE A 449 -0.72 4.89 -1.06
CA PHE A 449 -1.58 6.08 -1.13
C PHE A 449 -0.77 7.36 -1.39
N ILE A 450 0.40 7.48 -0.77
CA ILE A 450 1.24 8.69 -0.89
C ILE A 450 2.08 8.69 -2.17
N HIS A 451 2.62 7.54 -2.60
CA HIS A 451 3.62 7.45 -3.66
C HIS A 451 3.11 6.83 -4.97
N HIS A 452 1.99 6.09 -4.93
CA HIS A 452 1.47 5.34 -6.09
C HIS A 452 0.01 5.68 -6.41
N ASP A 453 -0.49 6.82 -5.91
CA ASP A 453 -1.84 7.33 -6.16
C ASP A 453 -2.98 6.32 -5.85
N LEU A 454 -2.73 5.36 -4.95
CA LEU A 454 -3.72 4.35 -4.55
C LEU A 454 -4.98 5.04 -4.02
N TRP A 455 -6.14 4.78 -4.66
CA TRP A 455 -7.46 5.32 -4.28
C TRP A 455 -7.61 6.85 -4.27
N LYS A 456 -6.76 7.60 -4.97
CA LYS A 456 -6.82 9.07 -5.07
C LYS A 456 -8.16 9.61 -5.61
N GLY A 457 -8.89 8.82 -6.40
CA GLY A 457 -10.25 9.16 -6.84
C GLY A 457 -11.30 9.09 -5.72
N LEU A 458 -11.07 8.26 -4.70
CA LEU A 458 -12.00 7.99 -3.60
C LEU A 458 -11.72 8.87 -2.37
N PHE A 459 -10.45 9.10 -2.05
CA PHE A 459 -10.04 9.79 -0.82
C PHE A 459 -9.00 10.87 -1.09
N ASP A 460 -9.11 11.99 -0.38
CA ASP A 460 -8.13 13.08 -0.43
C ASP A 460 -7.02 12.90 0.62
N ARG A 461 -7.32 12.14 1.68
CA ARG A 461 -6.44 11.98 2.85
C ARG A 461 -6.48 10.55 3.40
N ILE A 462 -5.35 10.12 3.96
CA ILE A 462 -5.23 8.91 4.76
C ILE A 462 -4.66 9.23 6.15
N LEU A 463 -5.29 8.69 7.19
CA LEU A 463 -4.90 8.84 8.60
C LEU A 463 -4.67 7.45 9.21
N TRP A 464 -3.40 7.09 9.43
CA TRP A 464 -3.01 5.84 10.07
C TRP A 464 -2.83 6.01 11.57
N VAL A 465 -3.66 5.31 12.34
CA VAL A 465 -3.71 5.34 13.80
C VAL A 465 -3.39 3.95 14.34
N PRO A 466 -2.18 3.72 14.91
CA PRO A 466 -1.92 2.54 15.72
C PRO A 466 -2.73 2.65 17.01
N LEU A 467 -3.73 1.78 17.17
CA LEU A 467 -4.68 1.86 18.29
C LEU A 467 -3.98 1.69 19.64
N ARG A 468 -2.89 0.92 19.72
CA ARG A 468 -2.06 0.80 20.95
C ARG A 468 -1.61 2.13 21.55
N ASN A 469 -1.43 3.18 20.72
CA ASN A 469 -0.97 4.48 21.21
C ASN A 469 -2.03 5.17 22.09
N LEU A 470 -3.30 4.72 22.03
CA LEU A 470 -4.39 5.20 22.86
C LEU A 470 -4.35 4.66 24.29
N ASN A 471 -3.53 3.65 24.60
CA ASN A 471 -3.35 3.17 25.98
C ASN A 471 -2.68 4.23 26.88
N THR A 472 -2.06 5.25 26.29
CA THR A 472 -1.51 6.40 27.01
C THR A 472 -2.49 7.56 26.88
N GLU A 473 -3.03 8.02 28.00
CA GLU A 473 -3.98 9.13 28.02
C GLU A 473 -3.38 10.40 27.39
N PRO A 474 -4.04 10.98 26.37
CA PRO A 474 -3.56 12.22 25.76
C PRO A 474 -3.58 13.38 26.75
N LYS A 475 -2.65 14.32 26.59
CA LYS A 475 -2.58 15.53 27.46
C LYS A 475 -3.87 16.34 27.47
N GLU A 476 -4.64 16.30 26.39
CA GLU A 476 -5.92 17.00 26.20
C GLU A 476 -7.13 16.06 26.42
N GLY A 477 -6.91 14.89 27.03
CA GLY A 477 -7.93 13.85 27.24
C GLY A 477 -8.28 13.03 25.99
N TYR A 478 -9.18 12.05 26.15
CA TYR A 478 -9.65 11.17 25.08
C TYR A 478 -10.63 11.88 24.12
N THR A 479 -10.11 12.85 23.36
CA THR A 479 -10.84 13.56 22.30
C THR A 479 -10.19 13.31 20.93
N PRO A 480 -10.93 13.44 19.81
CA PRO A 480 -10.33 13.28 18.49
C PRO A 480 -9.21 14.29 18.21
N GLU A 481 -9.34 15.53 18.72
CA GLU A 481 -8.29 16.55 18.64
C GLU A 481 -7.05 16.16 19.46
N GLY A 482 -7.25 15.69 20.69
CA GLY A 482 -6.17 15.20 21.56
C GLY A 482 -5.41 14.04 20.92
N LEU A 483 -6.13 13.12 20.27
CA LEU A 483 -5.53 12.04 19.48
C LEU A 483 -4.66 12.58 18.34
N PHE A 484 -5.16 13.52 17.54
CA PHE A 484 -4.39 14.07 16.42
C PHE A 484 -3.14 14.83 16.89
N LEU A 485 -3.27 15.60 17.98
CA LEU A 485 -2.14 16.28 18.59
C LEU A 485 -1.05 15.29 19.02
N GLN A 486 -1.42 14.22 19.72
CA GLN A 486 -0.48 13.21 20.19
C GLN A 486 0.17 12.43 19.03
N GLU A 487 -0.65 11.97 18.08
CA GLU A 487 -0.23 11.03 17.05
C GLU A 487 0.55 11.69 15.91
N TYR A 488 0.17 12.91 15.54
CA TYR A 488 0.70 13.58 14.34
C TYR A 488 1.52 14.83 14.65
N PHE A 489 1.19 15.58 15.71
CA PHE A 489 1.70 16.93 15.92
C PHE A 489 2.43 17.15 17.24
N SER A 490 2.76 16.08 17.97
CA SER A 490 3.36 16.18 19.31
C SER A 490 4.73 16.85 19.34
N GLN A 491 5.44 16.81 18.21
CA GLN A 491 6.75 17.45 18.02
C GLN A 491 6.67 18.83 17.35
N ASN A 492 5.47 19.31 16.98
CA ASN A 492 5.32 20.60 16.30
C ASN A 492 4.98 21.71 17.31
N PRO A 493 5.70 22.84 17.32
CA PRO A 493 5.40 23.98 18.20
C PRO A 493 3.98 24.55 18.03
N LYS A 494 3.43 24.49 16.81
CA LYS A 494 2.04 24.88 16.46
C LYS A 494 1.10 23.67 16.42
N GLY A 495 1.46 22.58 17.08
CA GLY A 495 0.75 21.31 16.93
C GLY A 495 -0.72 21.35 17.34
N LYS A 496 -1.08 22.19 18.33
CA LYS A 496 -2.47 22.37 18.75
C LYS A 496 -3.33 22.99 17.64
N ASP A 497 -2.83 24.06 17.02
CA ASP A 497 -3.53 24.74 15.93
C ASP A 497 -3.71 23.81 14.71
N LEU A 498 -2.68 23.02 14.39
CA LEU A 498 -2.73 22.04 13.30
C LEU A 498 -3.73 20.90 13.60
N ALA A 499 -3.75 20.40 14.84
CA ALA A 499 -4.68 19.35 15.26
C ALA A 499 -6.14 19.82 15.22
N HIS A 500 -6.40 21.04 15.70
CA HIS A 500 -7.73 21.65 15.68
C HIS A 500 -8.22 21.87 14.24
N GLU A 501 -7.41 22.46 13.37
CA GLU A 501 -7.79 22.69 11.97
C GLU A 501 -8.01 21.39 11.19
N LEU A 502 -7.21 20.35 11.47
CA LEU A 502 -7.44 19.03 10.92
C LEU A 502 -8.79 18.47 11.38
N TRP A 503 -9.12 18.57 12.67
CA TRP A 503 -10.41 18.17 13.20
C TRP A 503 -11.57 18.91 12.53
N VAL A 504 -11.49 20.24 12.40
CA VAL A 504 -12.56 21.08 11.84
C VAL A 504 -12.83 20.67 10.39
N ALA A 505 -11.76 20.47 9.61
CA ALA A 505 -11.89 20.04 8.22
C ALA A 505 -12.53 18.65 8.08
N LEU A 506 -12.21 17.73 8.99
CA LEU A 506 -12.76 16.38 8.99
C LEU A 506 -14.23 16.36 9.40
N ASP A 507 -14.63 17.10 10.44
CA ASP A 507 -16.03 17.17 10.87
C ASP A 507 -16.92 17.88 9.84
N ALA A 508 -16.41 18.96 9.20
CA ALA A 508 -17.12 19.69 8.15
C ALA A 508 -17.46 18.80 6.94
N THR A 509 -16.58 17.86 6.59
CA THR A 509 -16.78 16.90 5.50
C THR A 509 -17.43 15.59 5.95
N LYS A 510 -17.79 15.48 7.24
CA LYS A 510 -18.26 14.26 7.90
C LYS A 510 -17.39 13.05 7.56
N TYR A 511 -16.08 13.27 7.50
CA TYR A 511 -15.05 12.25 7.21
C TYR A 511 -15.18 11.55 5.85
N GLY A 512 -16.06 12.01 4.93
CA GLY A 512 -16.47 11.25 3.74
C GLY A 512 -15.37 11.04 2.68
N ARG A 513 -14.32 11.87 2.68
CA ARG A 513 -13.17 11.77 1.76
C ARG A 513 -11.84 11.48 2.47
N THR A 514 -11.89 11.02 3.73
CA THR A 514 -10.70 10.62 4.49
C THR A 514 -10.78 9.14 4.84
N LEU A 515 -9.72 8.39 4.51
CA LEU A 515 -9.58 6.99 4.91
C LEU A 515 -8.85 6.90 6.25
N PHE A 516 -9.47 6.25 7.23
CA PHE A 516 -8.81 5.90 8.48
C PHE A 516 -8.29 4.46 8.43
N VAL A 517 -7.03 4.27 8.81
CA VAL A 517 -6.43 2.93 8.99
C VAL A 517 -6.17 2.74 10.48
N LEU A 518 -7.02 1.96 11.13
CA LEU A 518 -6.94 1.66 12.56
C LEU A 518 -6.20 0.33 12.75
N ASP A 519 -4.95 0.42 13.19
CA ASP A 519 -4.05 -0.74 13.27
C ASP A 519 -4.02 -1.32 14.69
N GLY A 520 -4.38 -2.60 14.83
CA GLY A 520 -4.25 -3.34 16.09
C GLY A 520 -5.43 -3.18 17.04
N LEU A 521 -6.66 -3.45 16.59
CA LEU A 521 -7.85 -3.45 17.47
C LEU A 521 -7.69 -4.42 18.66
N ASP A 522 -6.95 -5.51 18.44
CA ASP A 522 -6.63 -6.49 19.48
C ASP A 522 -5.63 -6.00 20.54
N GLU A 523 -5.01 -4.84 20.36
CA GLU A 523 -4.03 -4.26 21.29
C GLU A 523 -4.70 -3.34 22.35
N VAL A 524 -6.02 -3.10 22.25
CA VAL A 524 -6.77 -2.16 23.12
C VAL A 524 -8.09 -2.79 23.60
N SER A 525 -8.03 -3.79 24.49
CA SER A 525 -9.20 -4.51 25.05
C SER A 525 -10.07 -3.69 25.97
N GLU A 526 -9.44 -2.95 26.86
CA GLU A 526 -10.15 -2.17 27.87
C GLU A 526 -10.91 -1.00 27.24
N GLY A 527 -10.50 -0.50 26.07
CA GLY A 527 -11.19 0.56 25.34
C GLY A 527 -12.55 0.17 24.74
N LEU A 528 -12.87 -1.13 24.74
CA LEU A 528 -14.19 -1.64 24.32
C LEU A 528 -15.18 -1.74 25.48
N ASP A 529 -14.73 -1.55 26.72
CA ASP A 529 -15.56 -1.55 27.92
C ASP A 529 -16.28 -0.20 28.05
N GLU A 530 -17.60 -0.22 28.23
CA GLU A 530 -18.45 0.98 28.33
C GLU A 530 -18.06 1.87 29.52
N ASP A 531 -17.51 1.27 30.57
CA ASP A 531 -17.06 1.99 31.77
C ASP A 531 -15.68 2.66 31.59
N ASN A 532 -15.00 2.43 30.45
CA ASN A 532 -13.67 3.00 30.20
C ASN A 532 -13.76 4.45 29.68
N LYS A 533 -12.91 5.34 30.20
CA LYS A 533 -12.81 6.75 29.76
C LYS A 533 -12.52 6.91 28.26
N MET A 534 -11.86 5.92 27.64
CA MET A 534 -11.54 5.89 26.21
C MET A 534 -12.71 5.45 25.33
N PHE A 535 -13.74 4.80 25.89
CA PHE A 535 -14.82 4.14 25.15
C PHE A 535 -15.46 5.05 24.11
N ASN A 536 -15.80 6.28 24.48
CA ASN A 536 -16.44 7.25 23.59
C ASN A 536 -15.58 7.59 22.36
N LEU A 537 -14.28 7.79 22.55
CA LEU A 537 -13.35 8.02 21.43
C LEU A 537 -13.23 6.78 20.56
N PHE A 538 -13.10 5.61 21.18
CA PHE A 538 -12.93 4.33 20.49
C PHE A 538 -14.16 3.96 19.65
N GLN A 539 -15.35 4.13 20.23
CA GLN A 539 -16.64 3.98 19.55
C GLN A 539 -16.77 4.96 18.38
N SER A 540 -16.36 6.22 18.57
CA SER A 540 -16.37 7.23 17.50
C SER A 540 -15.47 6.84 16.33
N LEU A 541 -14.25 6.35 16.61
CA LEU A 541 -13.29 5.91 15.58
C LEU A 541 -13.79 4.67 14.82
N LEU A 542 -14.36 3.68 15.51
CA LEU A 542 -14.86 2.45 14.89
C LEU A 542 -16.16 2.69 14.11
N ASN A 543 -16.92 3.74 14.43
CA ASN A 543 -18.13 4.14 13.71
C ASN A 543 -17.87 5.10 12.53
N LEU A 544 -16.60 5.38 12.19
CA LEU A 544 -16.26 6.21 11.03
C LEU A 544 -16.81 5.62 9.71
N PRO A 545 -17.30 6.47 8.78
CA PRO A 545 -17.96 6.01 7.56
C PRO A 545 -17.00 5.32 6.59
N THR A 546 -15.72 5.68 6.61
CA THR A 546 -14.67 5.03 5.80
C THR A 546 -13.50 4.63 6.70
N VAL A 547 -13.31 3.32 6.90
CA VAL A 547 -12.30 2.81 7.82
C VAL A 547 -11.83 1.41 7.42
N ILE A 548 -10.51 1.18 7.55
CA ILE A 548 -9.89 -0.15 7.55
C ILE A 548 -9.44 -0.43 8.98
N VAL A 549 -9.91 -1.53 9.56
CA VAL A 549 -9.53 -1.98 10.90
C VAL A 549 -8.75 -3.28 10.81
N THR A 550 -7.61 -3.39 11.48
CA THR A 550 -6.87 -4.65 11.59
C THR A 550 -7.05 -5.29 12.97
N SER A 551 -7.23 -6.60 13.02
CA SER A 551 -7.40 -7.33 14.29
C SER A 551 -6.94 -8.80 14.21
N ARG A 552 -6.80 -9.47 15.36
CA ARG A 552 -6.61 -10.93 15.44
C ARG A 552 -7.96 -11.67 15.40
N PRO A 553 -8.01 -12.89 14.82
CA PRO A 553 -9.25 -13.64 14.66
C PRO A 553 -9.85 -14.18 15.97
N HIS A 554 -9.06 -14.33 17.04
CA HIS A 554 -9.51 -14.92 18.31
C HIS A 554 -10.21 -13.94 19.25
N ARG A 555 -10.34 -12.67 18.85
CA ARG A 555 -10.97 -11.66 19.69
C ARG A 555 -12.41 -11.45 19.25
N SER A 556 -13.34 -11.80 20.13
CA SER A 556 -14.77 -11.54 19.92
C SER A 556 -14.99 -10.04 19.83
N LEU A 557 -15.61 -9.60 18.74
CA LEU A 557 -16.09 -8.23 18.63
C LEU A 557 -17.28 -8.04 19.59
N PRO A 558 -17.41 -6.87 20.23
CA PRO A 558 -18.61 -6.51 20.98
C PRO A 558 -19.85 -6.64 20.10
N HIS A 559 -20.99 -6.91 20.73
CA HIS A 559 -22.26 -7.10 20.03
C HIS A 559 -22.60 -5.93 19.08
N TRP A 560 -22.32 -4.69 19.49
CA TRP A 560 -22.58 -3.48 18.69
C TRP A 560 -21.69 -3.33 17.44
N LEU A 561 -20.56 -4.03 17.37
CA LEU A 561 -19.66 -4.08 16.21
C LEU A 561 -19.95 -5.25 15.28
N LYS A 562 -20.63 -6.30 15.77
CA LYS A 562 -20.88 -7.51 14.98
C LYS A 562 -21.82 -7.18 13.81
N GLY A 563 -21.38 -7.46 12.59
CA GLY A 563 -22.14 -7.14 11.36
C GLY A 563 -22.13 -5.66 10.96
N SER A 564 -21.29 -4.83 11.59
CA SER A 564 -21.17 -3.40 11.25
C SER A 564 -20.16 -3.10 10.13
N PHE A 565 -19.41 -4.10 9.68
CA PHE A 565 -18.44 -3.97 8.59
C PHE A 565 -19.08 -4.43 7.27
N ASP A 566 -18.81 -3.68 6.20
CA ASP A 566 -19.31 -4.00 4.86
C ASP A 566 -18.56 -5.19 4.25
N LEU A 567 -17.32 -5.40 4.70
CA LEU A 567 -16.43 -6.43 4.20
C LEU A 567 -15.52 -6.95 5.32
N GLU A 568 -15.58 -8.26 5.59
CA GLU A 568 -14.70 -8.95 6.53
C GLU A 568 -13.73 -9.87 5.78
N LEU A 569 -12.45 -9.68 6.04
CA LEU A 569 -11.37 -10.30 5.31
C LEU A 569 -10.40 -11.02 6.25
N GLU A 570 -9.75 -12.08 5.75
CA GLU A 570 -8.70 -12.80 6.45
C GLU A 570 -7.40 -12.81 5.62
N THR A 571 -6.29 -12.43 6.27
CA THR A 571 -4.94 -12.50 5.71
C THR A 571 -4.31 -13.84 6.06
N ILE A 572 -3.88 -14.58 5.03
CA ILE A 572 -3.39 -15.97 5.17
C ILE A 572 -1.87 -16.13 5.00
N GLY A 573 -1.14 -15.05 4.67
CA GLY A 573 0.30 -15.07 4.41
C GLY A 573 0.64 -15.08 2.91
N PHE A 574 1.78 -15.68 2.55
CA PHE A 574 2.33 -15.76 1.20
C PHE A 574 1.94 -17.05 0.47
N HIS A 575 1.56 -16.94 -0.80
CA HIS A 575 1.44 -18.06 -1.73
C HIS A 575 2.82 -18.65 -2.10
N PRO A 576 2.92 -19.91 -2.56
CA PRO A 576 4.17 -20.46 -3.10
C PRO A 576 4.93 -19.55 -4.09
N ASP A 577 4.25 -18.87 -5.01
CA ASP A 577 4.91 -17.95 -5.97
C ASP A 577 5.46 -16.69 -5.29
N GLN A 578 4.78 -16.25 -4.23
CA GLN A 578 5.15 -15.09 -3.43
C GLN A 578 6.31 -15.41 -2.48
N VAL A 579 6.34 -16.63 -1.94
CA VAL A 579 7.50 -17.18 -1.24
C VAL A 579 8.71 -17.17 -2.18
N LYS A 580 8.54 -17.60 -3.45
CA LYS A 580 9.61 -17.54 -4.45
C LYS A 580 10.07 -16.11 -4.68
N ALA A 581 9.16 -15.18 -4.96
CA ALA A 581 9.50 -13.77 -5.16
C ALA A 581 10.23 -13.16 -3.95
N TYR A 582 9.80 -13.50 -2.73
CA TYR A 582 10.46 -13.06 -1.51
C TYR A 582 11.89 -13.63 -1.40
N VAL A 583 12.08 -14.93 -1.63
CA VAL A 583 13.41 -15.57 -1.61
C VAL A 583 14.33 -14.91 -2.62
N GLU A 584 13.85 -14.66 -3.84
CA GLU A 584 14.65 -13.97 -4.87
C GLU A 584 15.10 -12.59 -4.41
N LYS A 585 14.19 -11.81 -3.82
CA LYS A 585 14.49 -10.47 -3.31
C LYS A 585 15.42 -10.51 -2.09
N ALA A 586 15.29 -11.50 -1.22
CA ALA A 586 16.10 -11.65 -0.01
C ALA A 586 17.57 -11.95 -0.31
N PHE A 587 17.86 -12.62 -1.44
CA PHE A 587 19.21 -12.94 -1.90
C PHE A 587 19.66 -12.07 -3.10
N THR A 588 19.09 -10.87 -3.22
CA THR A 588 19.55 -9.85 -4.17
C THR A 588 20.35 -8.80 -3.40
N ASP A 589 21.57 -8.52 -3.86
CA ASP A 589 22.41 -7.49 -3.28
C ASP A 589 21.83 -6.09 -3.53
N GLN A 590 21.75 -5.27 -2.49
CA GLN A 590 21.06 -3.98 -2.55
C GLN A 590 21.84 -2.88 -3.25
N GLU A 591 23.18 -2.99 -3.32
CA GLU A 591 24.05 -1.97 -3.92
C GLU A 591 24.30 -2.25 -5.40
N THR A 592 24.43 -3.53 -5.76
CA THR A 592 24.74 -4.00 -7.13
C THR A 592 23.51 -4.46 -7.90
N GLY A 593 22.42 -4.82 -7.22
CA GLY A 593 21.22 -5.41 -7.82
C GLY A 593 21.43 -6.84 -8.33
N GLU A 594 22.57 -7.48 -8.04
CA GLU A 594 22.91 -8.82 -8.50
C GLU A 594 22.24 -9.89 -7.63
N LYS A 595 21.64 -10.90 -8.28
CA LYS A 595 20.89 -11.99 -7.63
C LYS A 595 21.77 -13.22 -7.46
N ASP A 596 21.90 -13.73 -6.24
CA ASP A 596 22.54 -15.02 -5.97
C ASP A 596 21.63 -16.19 -6.41
N SER A 597 21.70 -16.50 -7.71
CA SER A 597 20.87 -17.53 -8.34
C SER A 597 21.14 -18.94 -7.79
N LYS A 598 22.33 -19.17 -7.21
CA LYS A 598 22.67 -20.46 -6.60
C LYS A 598 21.92 -20.64 -5.28
N LYS A 599 21.98 -19.67 -4.37
CA LYS A 599 21.26 -19.72 -3.09
C LYS A 599 19.75 -19.81 -3.30
N VAL A 600 19.21 -19.04 -4.24
CA VAL A 600 17.79 -19.12 -4.59
C VAL A 600 17.42 -20.53 -5.03
N ALA A 601 18.21 -21.18 -5.89
CA ALA A 601 17.96 -22.55 -6.33
C ALA A 601 18.06 -23.56 -5.17
N GLU A 602 19.01 -23.38 -4.25
CA GLU A 602 19.18 -24.23 -3.07
C GLU A 602 17.98 -24.15 -2.12
N VAL A 603 17.53 -22.93 -1.76
CA VAL A 603 16.35 -22.71 -0.91
C VAL A 603 15.10 -23.29 -1.58
N GLN A 604 14.92 -23.05 -2.87
CA GLN A 604 13.77 -23.61 -3.61
C GLN A 604 13.81 -25.14 -3.64
N SER A 605 14.98 -25.74 -3.88
CA SER A 605 15.17 -27.19 -3.82
C SER A 605 14.87 -27.76 -2.44
N PHE A 606 15.26 -27.06 -1.38
CA PHE A 606 14.95 -27.40 0.00
C PHE A 606 13.45 -27.37 0.28
N LEU A 607 12.78 -26.24 0.01
CA LEU A 607 11.34 -26.10 0.22
C LEU A 607 10.53 -27.14 -0.58
N GLN A 608 11.00 -27.49 -1.79
CA GLN A 608 10.39 -28.54 -2.60
C GLN A 608 10.51 -29.93 -1.95
N ARG A 609 11.61 -30.21 -1.23
CA ARG A 609 11.85 -31.46 -0.50
C ARG A 609 11.11 -31.50 0.84
N HIS A 610 10.87 -30.35 1.46
CA HIS A 610 10.26 -30.25 2.79
C HIS A 610 8.92 -29.49 2.75
N GLN A 611 7.87 -30.14 2.25
CA GLN A 611 6.53 -29.55 2.06
C GLN A 611 5.91 -28.98 3.35
N LEU A 612 6.15 -29.62 4.50
CA LEU A 612 5.71 -29.12 5.80
C LEU A 612 6.28 -27.72 6.09
N ILE A 613 7.60 -27.57 5.87
CA ILE A 613 8.30 -26.30 6.04
C ILE A 613 7.81 -25.30 4.99
N GLN A 614 7.57 -25.73 3.74
CA GLN A 614 6.98 -24.88 2.70
C GLN A 614 5.59 -24.33 3.09
N GLY A 615 4.79 -25.08 3.84
CA GLY A 615 3.56 -24.58 4.46
C GLY A 615 3.87 -23.52 5.52
N LEU A 616 4.74 -23.83 6.47
CA LEU A 616 5.06 -22.94 7.60
C LEU A 616 5.62 -21.58 7.17
N ILE A 617 6.57 -21.58 6.24
CA ILE A 617 7.22 -20.37 5.70
C ILE A 617 6.32 -19.54 4.78
N ARG A 618 5.04 -19.90 4.60
CA ARG A 618 4.05 -18.95 4.06
C ARG A 618 3.85 -17.75 5.00
N ILE A 619 4.23 -17.87 6.26
CA ILE A 619 4.20 -16.75 7.21
C ILE A 619 5.48 -15.92 7.03
N PRO A 620 5.38 -14.62 6.67
CA PRO A 620 6.54 -13.81 6.28
C PRO A 620 7.67 -13.80 7.30
N ILE A 621 7.36 -13.79 8.60
CA ILE A 621 8.38 -13.75 9.66
C ILE A 621 9.20 -15.05 9.75
N GLN A 622 8.61 -16.20 9.39
CA GLN A 622 9.31 -17.48 9.36
C GLN A 622 10.16 -17.61 8.10
N LEU A 623 9.67 -17.10 6.97
CA LEU A 623 10.45 -17.03 5.75
C LEU A 623 11.65 -16.10 5.89
N ASP A 624 11.47 -14.94 6.54
CA ASP A 624 12.54 -14.01 6.88
C ASP A 624 13.59 -14.70 7.75
N ALA A 625 13.16 -15.46 8.78
CA ALA A 625 14.06 -16.24 9.63
C ALA A 625 14.86 -17.27 8.84
N LEU A 626 14.20 -18.04 7.95
CA LEU A 626 14.86 -19.06 7.13
C LEU A 626 15.89 -18.43 6.18
N CYS A 627 15.51 -17.37 5.45
CA CYS A 627 16.41 -16.72 4.50
C CYS A 627 17.60 -16.07 5.21
N SER A 628 17.36 -15.44 6.37
CA SER A 628 18.39 -14.78 7.16
C SER A 628 19.43 -15.73 7.75
N THR A 629 19.05 -16.99 8.01
CA THR A 629 19.92 -17.99 8.65
C THR A 629 20.59 -18.93 7.66
N TRP A 630 20.35 -18.74 6.35
CA TRP A 630 20.79 -19.66 5.31
C TRP A 630 22.32 -19.83 5.28
N ASP A 631 23.05 -18.73 5.34
CA ASP A 631 24.52 -18.74 5.24
C ASP A 631 25.24 -19.24 6.51
N GLU A 632 24.59 -19.16 7.67
CA GLU A 632 25.21 -19.50 8.97
C GLU A 632 24.96 -20.94 9.44
N GLY A 633 23.99 -21.65 8.86
CA GLY A 633 23.58 -22.98 9.33
C GLY A 633 23.19 -23.99 8.25
N PHE A 634 22.96 -23.56 7.01
CA PHE A 634 22.47 -24.41 5.92
C PHE A 634 23.52 -24.59 4.82
N SER A 635 24.70 -25.13 5.18
CA SER A 635 25.67 -25.57 4.16
C SER A 635 25.12 -26.79 3.39
N VAL A 636 25.56 -26.98 2.14
CA VAL A 636 25.11 -28.04 1.21
C VAL A 636 25.19 -29.47 1.82
N SER A 637 26.04 -29.69 2.84
CA SER A 637 26.19 -30.97 3.55
C SER A 637 25.37 -31.11 4.85
N THR A 638 24.67 -30.07 5.32
CA THR A 638 23.99 -30.04 6.64
C THR A 638 22.57 -29.45 6.58
N ILE A 639 21.89 -29.59 5.45
CA ILE A 639 20.51 -29.09 5.30
C ILE A 639 19.58 -29.87 6.26
N PRO A 640 18.90 -29.22 7.21
CA PRO A 640 18.03 -29.86 8.18
C PRO A 640 16.90 -30.67 7.53
N GLU A 641 16.80 -31.97 7.81
CA GLU A 641 15.78 -32.81 7.16
C GLU A 641 14.38 -32.73 7.81
N THR A 642 14.30 -32.21 9.04
CA THR A 642 13.09 -32.23 9.87
C THR A 642 12.67 -30.83 10.33
N MET A 643 11.41 -30.67 10.75
CA MET A 643 10.91 -29.41 11.27
C MET A 643 11.70 -29.00 12.53
N THR A 644 11.93 -29.95 13.43
CA THR A 644 12.69 -29.71 14.66
C THR A 644 14.09 -29.19 14.36
N ALA A 645 14.78 -29.78 13.38
CA ALA A 645 16.14 -29.38 13.04
C ALA A 645 16.19 -27.95 12.48
N VAL A 646 15.21 -27.52 11.67
CA VAL A 646 15.08 -26.11 11.23
C VAL A 646 14.87 -25.18 12.42
N TYR A 647 13.98 -25.54 13.35
CA TYR A 647 13.71 -24.71 14.53
C TYR A 647 14.93 -24.59 15.45
N LYS A 648 15.74 -25.65 15.60
CA LYS A 648 17.02 -25.60 16.33
C LYS A 648 18.02 -24.62 15.70
N VAL A 649 18.11 -24.58 14.36
CA VAL A 649 18.98 -23.62 13.67
C VAL A 649 18.52 -22.18 13.90
N ILE A 650 17.21 -21.92 13.76
CA ILE A 650 16.64 -20.60 14.00
C ILE A 650 16.79 -20.19 15.48
N GLU A 651 16.57 -21.13 16.40
CA GLU A 651 16.77 -20.91 17.84
C GLU A 651 18.20 -20.49 18.14
N LYS A 652 19.19 -21.27 17.68
CA LYS A 652 20.62 -20.97 17.88
C LYS A 652 20.94 -19.55 17.46
N PHE A 653 20.51 -19.22 16.24
CA PHE A 653 20.76 -17.92 15.66
C PHE A 653 20.12 -16.77 16.46
N LEU A 654 18.86 -16.92 16.87
CA LEU A 654 18.17 -15.90 17.64
C LEU A 654 18.78 -15.70 19.04
N TRP A 655 19.24 -16.78 19.68
CA TRP A 655 19.92 -16.68 20.97
C TRP A 655 21.28 -15.98 20.87
N LYS A 656 22.09 -16.25 19.84
CA LYS A 656 23.37 -15.53 19.64
C LYS A 656 23.17 -14.00 19.70
N LYS A 657 22.12 -13.53 19.05
CA LYS A 657 21.73 -12.11 19.05
C LYS A 657 21.19 -11.64 20.41
N ASP A 658 20.36 -12.46 21.07
CA ASP A 658 19.76 -12.10 22.35
C ASP A 658 20.79 -12.05 23.49
N VAL A 659 21.82 -12.90 23.47
CA VAL A 659 22.95 -12.87 24.42
C VAL A 659 23.63 -11.49 24.40
N LEU A 660 23.85 -10.91 23.22
CA LEU A 660 24.41 -9.56 23.07
C LEU A 660 23.44 -8.48 23.58
N ARG A 661 22.15 -8.58 23.26
CA ARG A 661 21.12 -7.62 23.69
C ARG A 661 20.92 -7.62 25.20
N LEU A 662 20.99 -8.80 25.81
CA LEU A 662 20.91 -9.02 27.26
C LEU A 662 22.20 -8.62 27.98
N LYS A 663 23.25 -8.22 27.24
CA LYS A 663 24.55 -7.80 27.80
C LYS A 663 25.16 -8.86 28.72
N LYS A 664 25.09 -10.13 28.28
CA LYS A 664 25.63 -11.26 29.05
C LYS A 664 27.15 -11.18 29.16
N GLN A 665 27.66 -11.75 30.25
CA GLN A 665 29.07 -11.75 30.58
C GLN A 665 29.58 -13.17 30.78
N HIS A 666 30.81 -13.43 30.37
CA HIS A 666 31.56 -14.65 30.66
C HIS A 666 32.87 -14.26 31.33
N GLU A 667 33.19 -14.87 32.47
CA GLU A 667 34.36 -14.54 33.31
C GLU A 667 34.50 -13.02 33.64
N GLY A 668 33.38 -12.31 33.78
CA GLY A 668 33.36 -10.88 34.08
C GLY A 668 33.59 -9.94 32.89
N LYS A 669 33.76 -10.48 31.67
CA LYS A 669 33.86 -9.70 30.43
C LYS A 669 32.54 -9.76 29.64
N LEU A 670 32.13 -8.64 29.05
CA LEU A 670 30.97 -8.58 28.16
C LEU A 670 31.23 -9.39 26.89
N MET A 671 30.26 -10.21 26.47
CA MET A 671 30.36 -10.96 25.23
C MET A 671 30.39 -10.02 24.02
N SER A 672 31.30 -10.26 23.08
CA SER A 672 31.36 -9.57 21.78
C SER A 672 30.81 -10.43 20.64
N PRO A 673 30.47 -9.86 19.46
CA PRO A 673 30.03 -10.63 18.31
C PRO A 673 30.99 -11.77 17.94
N SER A 674 32.29 -11.48 17.91
CA SER A 674 33.33 -12.49 17.60
C SER A 674 33.42 -13.63 18.61
N ASP A 675 33.04 -13.40 19.87
CA ASP A 675 33.04 -14.45 20.90
C ASP A 675 31.85 -15.42 20.73
N ILE A 676 30.76 -14.98 20.10
CA ILE A 676 29.50 -15.72 19.97
C ILE A 676 29.35 -16.36 18.60
N ASP A 677 29.97 -15.82 17.55
CA ASP A 677 29.81 -16.30 16.17
C ASP A 677 30.09 -17.80 16.05
N ASN A 678 31.07 -18.32 16.79
CA ASN A 678 31.43 -19.75 16.80
C ASN A 678 30.80 -20.56 17.95
N ALA A 679 30.01 -19.93 18.83
CA ALA A 679 29.42 -20.63 19.97
C ALA A 679 28.46 -21.74 19.51
N ASP A 680 28.54 -22.90 20.14
CA ASP A 680 27.55 -23.96 19.97
C ASP A 680 26.30 -23.71 20.83
N MET A 681 25.32 -24.62 20.75
CA MET A 681 24.09 -24.45 21.53
C MET A 681 24.33 -24.63 23.03
N ASP A 682 25.18 -25.55 23.43
CA ASP A 682 25.39 -25.87 24.86
C ASP A 682 26.02 -24.66 25.56
N GLN A 683 27.02 -24.03 24.94
CA GLN A 683 27.63 -22.78 25.40
C GLN A 683 26.62 -21.62 25.50
N ILE A 684 25.68 -21.53 24.55
CA ILE A 684 24.62 -20.52 24.59
C ILE A 684 23.67 -20.80 25.76
N GLU A 685 23.26 -22.05 25.97
CA GLU A 685 22.34 -22.42 27.05
C GLU A 685 22.95 -22.12 28.43
N GLU A 686 24.27 -22.25 28.60
CA GLU A 686 24.99 -21.87 29.82
C GLU A 686 24.94 -20.34 30.11
N LEU A 687 24.86 -19.50 29.08
CA LEU A 687 24.81 -18.03 29.23
C LEU A 687 23.40 -17.51 29.53
N VAL A 688 22.36 -18.20 29.07
CA VAL A 688 20.95 -17.77 29.18
C VAL A 688 20.01 -18.84 29.80
N PRO A 689 20.39 -19.54 30.88
CA PRO A 689 19.60 -20.66 31.40
C PRO A 689 18.25 -20.19 31.96
N GLY A 690 18.23 -19.03 32.62
CA GLY A 690 17.02 -18.46 33.19
C GLY A 690 16.02 -17.99 32.14
N GLU A 691 16.52 -17.37 31.07
CA GLU A 691 15.69 -16.88 29.96
C GLU A 691 15.07 -18.02 29.16
N ILE A 692 15.84 -19.08 28.89
CA ILE A 692 15.34 -20.29 28.22
C ILE A 692 14.21 -20.91 29.04
N TYR A 693 14.42 -21.12 30.34
CA TYR A 693 13.44 -21.77 31.19
C TYR A 693 12.17 -20.92 31.36
N LEU A 694 12.29 -19.59 31.39
CA LEU A 694 11.13 -18.69 31.38
C LEU A 694 10.32 -18.82 30.09
N LEU A 695 10.98 -18.87 28.93
CA LEU A 695 10.31 -19.07 27.64
C LEU A 695 9.63 -20.45 27.55
N GLU A 696 10.33 -21.50 27.97
CA GLU A 696 9.83 -22.87 28.05
C GLU A 696 8.57 -22.96 28.93
N GLY A 697 8.61 -22.34 30.12
CA GLY A 697 7.47 -22.27 31.05
C GLY A 697 6.29 -21.49 30.46
N LEU A 698 6.53 -20.29 29.91
CA LEU A 698 5.49 -19.49 29.27
C LEU A 698 4.82 -20.27 28.14
N ALA A 699 5.63 -20.94 27.32
CA ALA A 699 5.15 -21.72 26.20
C ALA A 699 4.25 -22.88 26.62
N PHE A 700 4.73 -23.74 27.54
CA PHE A 700 4.00 -24.90 28.02
C PHE A 700 2.72 -24.51 28.77
N THR A 701 2.82 -23.58 29.72
CA THR A 701 1.67 -23.07 30.48
C THR A 701 0.64 -22.42 29.56
N GLY A 702 1.08 -21.64 28.57
CA GLY A 702 0.22 -21.05 27.56
C GLY A 702 -0.54 -22.11 26.77
N MET A 703 0.14 -23.15 26.26
CA MET A 703 -0.53 -24.24 25.55
C MET A 703 -1.53 -25.01 26.42
N HIS A 704 -1.14 -25.31 27.66
CA HIS A 704 -1.99 -26.00 28.62
C HIS A 704 -3.26 -25.20 28.95
N SER A 705 -3.12 -23.88 29.12
CA SER A 705 -4.22 -22.96 29.44
C SER A 705 -4.96 -22.40 28.21
N ASP A 706 -4.58 -22.79 26.99
CA ASP A 706 -5.09 -22.23 25.73
C ASP A 706 -4.89 -20.70 25.58
N VAL A 707 -3.76 -20.21 26.09
CA VAL A 707 -3.35 -18.81 26.08
C VAL A 707 -2.21 -18.59 25.10
N ILE A 708 -2.41 -17.63 24.20
CA ILE A 708 -1.43 -17.23 23.16
C ILE A 708 -0.83 -15.84 23.47
N VAL A 709 -1.53 -15.03 24.27
CA VAL A 709 -1.12 -13.68 24.70
C VAL A 709 -0.94 -13.66 26.21
N PHE A 710 0.24 -13.28 26.65
CA PHE A 710 0.66 -13.29 28.05
C PHE A 710 0.68 -11.86 28.59
N ASP A 711 -0.29 -11.55 29.44
CA ASP A 711 -0.28 -10.30 30.19
C ASP A 711 0.80 -10.35 31.31
N PRO A 712 1.08 -9.22 31.99
CA PRO A 712 2.05 -9.19 33.08
C PRO A 712 1.70 -10.13 34.25
N LYS A 713 0.41 -10.39 34.51
CA LYS A 713 -0.02 -11.33 35.57
C LYS A 713 0.35 -12.76 35.18
N HIS A 714 0.14 -13.14 33.92
CA HIS A 714 0.55 -14.43 33.37
C HIS A 714 2.07 -14.59 33.46
N CYS A 715 2.83 -13.59 33.02
CA CYS A 715 4.30 -13.61 33.06
C CYS A 715 4.84 -13.76 34.49
N ASN A 716 4.26 -13.00 35.43
CA ASN A 716 4.63 -13.09 36.84
C ASN A 716 4.19 -14.40 37.51
N ALA A 717 3.06 -14.98 37.11
CA ALA A 717 2.61 -16.27 37.63
C ALA A 717 3.57 -17.40 37.22
N VAL A 718 3.97 -17.41 35.95
CA VAL A 718 4.94 -18.38 35.42
C VAL A 718 6.32 -18.17 36.04
N SER A 719 6.80 -16.92 36.20
CA SER A 719 8.10 -16.66 36.82
C SER A 719 8.15 -17.05 38.30
N LYS A 720 7.01 -17.06 39.00
CA LYS A 720 6.88 -17.49 40.40
C LYS A 720 6.76 -19.00 40.57
N GLN A 721 6.49 -19.77 39.51
CA GLN A 721 6.53 -21.23 39.59
C GLN A 721 7.98 -21.69 39.78
N SER A 722 8.27 -22.05 41.02
CA SER A 722 9.60 -22.32 41.57
C SER A 722 10.21 -23.63 41.08
N LYS A 723 11.01 -23.59 40.00
CA LYS A 723 12.14 -24.51 39.70
C LYS A 723 13.20 -23.88 38.75
N LEU A 724 13.28 -22.55 38.68
CA LEU A 724 14.32 -21.86 37.91
C LEU A 724 15.67 -21.96 38.63
N PRO A 725 16.73 -22.54 38.03
CA PRO A 725 18.06 -22.52 38.64
C PRO A 725 18.59 -21.08 38.73
N GLY A 726 18.78 -20.57 39.95
CA GLY A 726 19.75 -19.52 40.23
C GLY A 726 19.47 -18.06 39.82
N SER A 727 18.23 -17.53 39.76
CA SER A 727 18.07 -16.06 39.68
C SER A 727 16.70 -15.48 40.08
N ASN A 728 16.75 -14.28 40.69
CA ASN A 728 15.66 -13.30 40.75
C ASN A 728 15.36 -12.78 39.34
N ILE A 729 14.69 -13.59 38.52
CA ILE A 729 14.28 -13.19 37.17
C ILE A 729 13.17 -12.16 37.25
N LEU A 730 13.37 -11.01 36.59
CA LEU A 730 12.35 -9.98 36.41
C LEU A 730 11.85 -10.06 34.96
N PRO A 731 10.68 -10.68 34.70
CA PRO A 731 10.14 -10.83 33.35
C PRO A 731 10.12 -9.51 32.57
N ASP A 732 9.71 -8.42 33.22
CA ASP A 732 9.64 -7.07 32.63
C ASP A 732 10.97 -6.56 32.05
N LYS A 733 12.12 -7.02 32.58
CA LYS A 733 13.45 -6.64 32.07
C LYS A 733 13.95 -7.57 30.97
N ILE A 734 13.52 -8.83 30.98
CA ILE A 734 14.04 -9.87 30.09
C ILE A 734 13.23 -9.92 28.79
N LEU A 735 11.90 -10.07 28.91
CA LEU A 735 11.01 -10.34 27.79
C LEU A 735 11.09 -9.30 26.65
N PRO A 736 11.30 -7.98 26.88
CA PRO A 736 11.49 -7.00 25.80
C PRO A 736 12.71 -7.24 24.91
N HIS A 737 13.72 -7.94 25.44
CA HIS A 737 15.00 -8.15 24.75
C HIS A 737 15.05 -9.48 24.00
N LEU A 738 14.12 -10.40 24.28
CA LEU A 738 14.05 -11.72 23.65
C LEU A 738 13.44 -11.63 22.25
N SER A 739 14.10 -12.24 21.28
CA SER A 739 13.68 -12.25 19.88
C SER A 739 12.49 -13.15 19.60
N PHE A 740 12.21 -14.11 20.47
CA PHE A 740 11.11 -15.07 20.31
C PHE A 740 9.74 -14.49 20.68
N LEU A 741 9.72 -13.35 21.36
CA LEU A 741 8.52 -12.66 21.81
C LEU A 741 8.36 -11.30 21.14
N ARG A 742 7.13 -10.85 21.03
CA ARG A 742 6.76 -9.49 20.63
C ARG A 742 5.83 -8.90 21.67
N THR A 743 5.94 -7.60 21.86
CA THR A 743 5.01 -6.84 22.70
C THR A 743 3.90 -6.23 21.84
N SER A 744 2.67 -6.27 22.33
CA SER A 744 1.53 -5.55 21.76
C SER A 744 1.66 -4.03 21.94
N ASP A 745 2.46 -3.57 22.91
CA ASP A 745 2.66 -2.15 23.22
C ASP A 745 4.14 -1.87 23.57
N PRO A 746 4.94 -1.34 22.63
CA PRO A 746 6.32 -0.95 22.90
C PRO A 746 6.45 0.32 23.76
N SER A 747 5.37 1.11 23.88
CA SER A 747 5.36 2.44 24.49
C SER A 747 4.94 2.44 25.97
N SER A 748 4.26 1.39 26.45
CA SER A 748 3.90 1.28 27.86
C SER A 748 5.15 1.17 28.74
N LYS A 749 5.10 1.81 29.92
CA LYS A 749 6.10 1.62 31.00
C LYS A 749 6.23 0.11 31.22
N ASP A 750 7.45 -0.40 31.38
CA ASP A 750 7.82 -1.84 31.30
C ASP A 750 6.92 -2.84 32.08
N ARG A 751 6.06 -2.37 32.99
CA ARG A 751 5.19 -3.16 33.88
C ARG A 751 3.82 -3.58 33.30
N ASN A 752 3.37 -3.03 32.16
CA ASN A 752 2.04 -3.29 31.58
C ASN A 752 2.08 -3.84 30.12
N ARG A 753 3.12 -4.59 29.75
CA ARG A 753 3.26 -5.14 28.39
C ARG A 753 2.67 -6.54 28.27
N ASP A 754 1.85 -6.73 27.25
CA ASP A 754 1.41 -8.05 26.81
C ASP A 754 2.41 -8.63 25.81
N TYR A 755 2.79 -9.89 26.03
CA TYR A 755 3.75 -10.60 25.19
C TYR A 755 3.08 -11.72 24.42
N HIS A 756 3.59 -12.03 23.23
CA HIS A 756 3.22 -13.24 22.50
C HIS A 756 4.40 -13.76 21.68
N PHE A 757 4.41 -15.05 21.38
CA PHE A 757 5.44 -15.64 20.52
C PHE A 757 5.36 -15.11 19.08
N LEU A 758 6.49 -15.11 18.36
CA LEU A 758 6.56 -14.72 16.94
C LEU A 758 5.52 -15.46 16.09
N HIS A 759 5.31 -16.74 16.40
CA HIS A 759 4.30 -17.60 15.83
C HIS A 759 3.92 -18.71 16.82
N LEU A 760 2.73 -19.28 16.68
CA LEU A 760 2.25 -20.39 17.53
C LEU A 760 3.21 -21.57 17.55
N THR A 761 3.85 -21.88 16.43
CA THR A 761 4.81 -22.99 16.36
C THR A 761 6.09 -22.77 17.16
N PHE A 762 6.48 -21.52 17.46
CA PHE A 762 7.54 -21.25 18.43
C PHE A 762 7.07 -21.54 19.86
N GLN A 763 5.81 -21.21 20.17
CA GLN A 763 5.20 -21.62 21.45
C GLN A 763 5.16 -23.15 21.55
N GLU A 764 4.75 -23.86 20.50
CA GLU A 764 4.74 -25.33 20.48
C GLU A 764 6.14 -25.93 20.61
N TYR A 765 7.14 -25.31 19.98
CA TYR A 765 8.54 -25.73 20.06
C TYR A 765 9.13 -25.57 21.47
N PHE A 766 8.99 -24.39 22.11
CA PHE A 766 9.50 -24.17 23.47
C PHE A 766 8.71 -24.98 24.51
N ALA A 767 7.42 -25.23 24.29
CA ALA A 767 6.63 -26.14 25.13
C ALA A 767 7.12 -27.59 25.00
N ALA A 768 7.51 -28.02 23.80
CA ALA A 768 8.15 -29.32 23.59
C ALA A 768 9.51 -29.42 24.28
N ARG A 769 10.33 -28.37 24.26
CA ARG A 769 11.59 -28.31 25.01
C ARG A 769 11.37 -28.45 26.51
N TYR A 770 10.39 -27.73 27.07
CA TYR A 770 9.99 -27.90 28.48
C TYR A 770 9.60 -29.35 28.77
N PHE A 771 8.74 -29.95 27.94
CA PHE A 771 8.32 -31.34 28.10
C PHE A 771 9.51 -32.29 28.08
N VAL A 772 10.42 -32.16 27.11
CA VAL A 772 11.63 -33.01 26.99
C VAL A 772 12.54 -32.84 28.19
N ARG A 773 12.71 -31.62 28.72
CA ARG A 773 13.50 -31.37 29.93
C ARG A 773 12.92 -32.12 31.13
N GLN A 774 11.61 -32.03 31.36
CA GLN A 774 10.95 -32.74 32.47
C GLN A 774 10.94 -34.26 32.25
N TRP A 775 10.74 -34.70 31.01
CA TRP A 775 10.79 -36.10 30.60
C TRP A 775 12.14 -36.74 30.95
N THR A 776 13.23 -36.17 30.44
CA THR A 776 14.59 -36.69 30.64
C THR A 776 15.01 -36.64 32.11
N SER A 777 14.64 -35.58 32.83
CA SER A 777 14.94 -35.42 34.27
C SER A 777 13.98 -36.19 35.21
N ARG A 778 12.96 -36.85 34.67
CA ARG A 778 11.88 -37.55 35.40
C ARG A 778 11.20 -36.67 36.46
N GLN A 779 11.01 -35.40 36.12
CA GLN A 779 10.32 -34.43 36.94
C GLN A 779 8.87 -34.26 36.46
N PRO A 780 7.93 -33.89 37.35
CA PRO A 780 6.56 -33.61 36.93
C PRO A 780 6.48 -32.31 36.12
N LEU A 781 5.52 -32.27 35.20
CA LEU A 781 5.12 -31.08 34.45
C LEU A 781 4.27 -30.17 35.34
N ASP A 782 4.63 -28.89 35.42
CA ASP A 782 3.84 -27.88 36.12
C ASP A 782 2.66 -27.41 35.26
N CYS A 783 1.51 -28.05 35.42
CA CYS A 783 0.28 -27.69 34.72
C CYS A 783 -0.46 -26.54 35.43
N LEU A 784 0.10 -25.33 35.33
CA LEU A 784 -0.55 -24.11 35.81
C LEU A 784 -1.78 -23.79 34.96
N LYS A 785 -2.91 -23.55 35.62
CA LYS A 785 -4.10 -22.95 35.01
C LYS A 785 -4.05 -21.44 35.26
N LEU A 786 -3.77 -20.67 34.21
CA LEU A 786 -3.62 -19.21 34.31
C LEU A 786 -4.89 -18.50 34.80
N SER A 787 -6.07 -19.06 34.53
CA SER A 787 -7.36 -18.51 34.97
C SER A 787 -7.62 -18.63 36.48
N SER A 788 -7.09 -19.68 37.13
CA SER A 788 -7.34 -19.96 38.54
C SER A 788 -6.11 -19.88 39.43
N GLY A 789 -4.92 -19.71 38.84
CA GLY A 789 -3.62 -19.72 39.54
C GLY A 789 -3.28 -21.07 40.20
N LYS A 790 -4.05 -22.14 39.91
CA LYS A 790 -3.83 -23.46 40.49
C LYS A 790 -2.82 -24.23 39.64
N ASN A 791 -1.81 -24.80 40.28
CA ASN A 791 -0.87 -25.71 39.65
C ASN A 791 -1.23 -27.15 40.04
N GLU A 792 -1.39 -28.02 39.04
CA GLU A 792 -1.67 -29.45 39.23
C GLU A 792 -0.53 -30.25 38.60
N PRO A 793 0.57 -30.53 39.33
CA PRO A 793 1.69 -31.27 38.77
C PRO A 793 1.27 -32.67 38.30
N ILE A 794 1.72 -33.06 37.12
CA ILE A 794 1.42 -34.35 36.50
C ILE A 794 2.71 -34.97 35.95
N SER A 795 2.85 -36.29 35.99
CA SER A 795 4.01 -36.93 35.35
C SER A 795 3.97 -36.70 33.83
N ALA A 796 5.14 -36.64 33.20
CA ALA A 796 5.21 -36.43 31.75
C ALA A 796 4.55 -37.60 30.98
N GLU A 797 4.66 -38.81 31.51
CA GLU A 797 4.00 -40.02 30.99
C GLU A 797 2.47 -39.91 31.08
N ASP A 798 1.92 -39.49 32.21
CA ASP A 798 0.45 -39.36 32.38
C ASP A 798 -0.11 -38.26 31.49
N PHE A 799 0.61 -37.15 31.37
CA PHE A 799 0.24 -36.06 30.47
C PHE A 799 0.21 -36.51 29.01
N LEU A 800 1.26 -37.21 28.56
CA LEU A 800 1.30 -37.79 27.22
C LEU A 800 0.14 -38.77 26.99
N ARG A 801 -0.12 -39.69 27.93
CA ARG A 801 -1.23 -40.64 27.81
C ARG A 801 -2.58 -39.94 27.68
N LYS A 802 -2.78 -38.86 28.43
CA LYS A 802 -4.01 -38.07 28.41
C LYS A 802 -4.17 -37.25 27.12
N GLU A 803 -3.10 -36.60 26.66
CA GLU A 803 -3.17 -35.57 25.62
C GLU A 803 -2.67 -36.00 24.24
N LYS A 804 -2.17 -37.24 24.07
CA LYS A 804 -1.61 -37.73 22.79
C LYS A 804 -2.54 -37.63 21.58
N TYR A 805 -3.86 -37.73 21.76
CA TYR A 805 -4.84 -37.60 20.66
C TYR A 805 -5.52 -36.23 20.62
N ASN A 806 -5.17 -35.33 21.54
CA ASN A 806 -5.68 -33.98 21.49
C ASN A 806 -4.98 -33.24 20.36
N ALA A 807 -5.78 -32.82 19.38
CA ALA A 807 -5.31 -32.13 18.20
C ALA A 807 -4.45 -30.90 18.52
N ARG A 808 -4.60 -30.26 19.71
CA ARG A 808 -3.77 -29.12 20.16
C ARG A 808 -2.29 -29.48 20.35
N TYR A 809 -1.96 -30.71 20.69
CA TYR A 809 -0.58 -31.10 21.00
C TYR A 809 0.15 -31.81 19.84
N ASP A 810 -0.50 -32.01 18.69
CA ASP A 810 0.10 -32.73 17.55
C ASP A 810 1.50 -32.20 17.13
N ILE A 811 1.63 -30.88 16.91
CA ILE A 811 2.93 -30.23 16.62
C ILE A 811 3.91 -30.37 17.78
N LEU A 812 3.43 -30.26 19.02
CA LEU A 812 4.28 -30.43 20.20
C LEU A 812 4.89 -31.84 20.20
N TRP A 813 4.12 -32.88 19.90
CA TRP A 813 4.61 -34.26 19.86
C TRP A 813 5.66 -34.50 18.77
N ARG A 814 5.49 -33.85 17.60
CA ARG A 814 6.52 -33.83 16.55
C ARG A 814 7.84 -33.28 17.09
N PHE A 815 7.81 -32.09 17.70
CA PHE A 815 8.99 -31.48 18.28
C PHE A 815 9.60 -32.31 19.41
N VAL A 816 8.79 -32.92 20.28
CA VAL A 816 9.29 -33.81 21.35
C VAL A 816 10.09 -34.97 20.74
N ALA A 817 9.58 -35.64 19.70
CA ALA A 817 10.27 -36.74 19.05
C ALA A 817 11.63 -36.31 18.45
N GLY A 818 11.65 -35.20 17.71
CA GLY A 818 12.88 -34.67 17.11
C GLY A 818 13.91 -34.19 18.14
N LEU A 819 13.46 -33.55 19.23
CA LEU A 819 14.33 -33.08 20.32
C LEU A 819 14.94 -34.25 21.10
N LEU A 820 14.16 -35.30 21.38
CA LEU A 820 14.66 -36.52 22.01
C LEU A 820 15.74 -37.20 21.16
N GLN A 821 15.54 -37.29 19.84
CA GLN A 821 16.58 -37.80 18.95
C GLN A 821 17.84 -36.93 18.98
N ALA A 822 17.67 -35.60 18.97
CA ALA A 822 18.79 -34.67 18.95
C ALA A 822 19.65 -34.73 20.22
N ASN A 823 19.04 -35.04 21.38
CA ASN A 823 19.75 -35.22 22.65
C ASN A 823 20.62 -36.49 22.70
N GLY A 824 20.41 -37.44 21.78
CA GLY A 824 21.25 -38.62 21.63
C GLY A 824 20.99 -39.77 22.63
N ASP A 825 19.99 -39.65 23.51
CA ASP A 825 19.58 -40.73 24.42
C ASP A 825 18.46 -41.58 23.79
N GLU A 826 18.85 -42.70 23.17
CA GLU A 826 17.91 -43.65 22.55
C GLU A 826 16.91 -44.25 23.54
N GLY A 827 17.29 -44.41 24.82
CA GLY A 827 16.42 -44.95 25.85
C GLY A 827 15.21 -44.05 26.10
N GLN A 828 15.42 -42.72 26.09
CA GLN A 828 14.33 -41.76 26.25
C GLN A 828 13.39 -41.74 25.06
N LEU A 829 13.92 -41.88 23.84
CA LEU A 829 13.15 -41.97 22.61
C LEU A 829 12.31 -43.26 22.57
N CYS A 830 12.92 -44.40 22.90
CA CYS A 830 12.25 -45.68 23.03
C CYS A 830 11.12 -45.62 24.08
N ARG A 831 11.39 -45.01 25.24
CA ARG A 831 10.38 -44.80 26.28
C ARG A 831 9.20 -43.97 25.76
N PHE A 832 9.46 -42.90 25.00
CA PHE A 832 8.43 -42.01 24.49
C PHE A 832 7.47 -42.73 23.53
N PHE A 833 8.02 -43.42 22.52
CA PHE A 833 7.21 -44.21 21.59
C PHE A 833 6.50 -45.37 22.29
N SER A 834 7.14 -46.02 23.26
CA SER A 834 6.49 -47.07 24.06
C SER A 834 5.29 -46.52 24.84
N THR A 835 5.40 -45.31 25.41
CA THR A 835 4.28 -44.65 26.10
C THR A 835 3.16 -44.26 25.14
N ILE A 836 3.46 -43.84 23.91
CA ILE A 836 2.42 -43.60 22.87
C ILE A 836 1.55 -44.85 22.64
N GLU A 837 2.15 -46.04 22.61
CA GLU A 837 1.47 -47.33 22.41
C GLU A 837 0.62 -47.79 23.62
N THR A 838 0.79 -47.18 24.80
CA THR A 838 0.01 -47.55 26.01
C THR A 838 -1.44 -47.03 25.97
N GLU A 839 -2.29 -47.48 26.89
CA GLU A 839 -3.67 -46.97 27.00
C GLU A 839 -3.71 -45.48 27.41
N PRO A 840 -4.68 -44.70 26.91
CA PRO A 840 -5.84 -45.08 26.08
C PRO A 840 -5.49 -45.30 24.60
N ARG A 841 -6.20 -46.22 23.93
CA ARG A 841 -6.02 -46.50 22.50
C ARG A 841 -7.06 -45.77 21.67
N ASP A 842 -6.66 -45.31 20.50
CA ASP A 842 -7.60 -44.88 19.47
C ASP A 842 -8.33 -46.12 18.95
N LEU A 843 -9.60 -46.28 19.33
CA LEU A 843 -10.41 -47.44 18.96
C LEU A 843 -10.65 -47.52 17.45
N LEU A 844 -10.71 -46.37 16.77
CA LEU A 844 -10.88 -46.32 15.33
C LEU A 844 -9.55 -46.51 14.62
N GLY A 845 -8.45 -45.98 15.19
CA GLY A 845 -7.07 -46.20 14.75
C GLY A 845 -6.38 -45.01 14.03
N PRO A 846 -7.03 -44.24 13.13
CA PRO A 846 -6.35 -43.25 12.30
C PRO A 846 -5.62 -42.13 13.03
N VAL A 847 -6.12 -41.65 14.17
CA VAL A 847 -5.49 -40.56 14.93
C VAL A 847 -4.19 -41.04 15.55
N HIS A 848 -4.18 -42.27 16.05
CA HIS A 848 -2.97 -42.89 16.58
C HIS A 848 -1.92 -43.12 15.49
N GLN A 849 -2.33 -43.68 14.35
CA GLN A 849 -1.40 -43.90 13.23
C GLN A 849 -0.81 -42.58 12.71
N ARG A 850 -1.64 -41.53 12.63
CA ARG A 850 -1.18 -40.18 12.25
C ARG A 850 -0.15 -39.63 13.24
N LEU A 851 -0.39 -39.74 14.55
CA LEU A 851 0.57 -39.33 15.58
C LEU A 851 1.91 -40.06 15.44
N VAL A 852 1.88 -41.40 15.33
CA VAL A 852 3.09 -42.22 15.18
C VAL A 852 3.85 -41.84 13.91
N MET A 853 3.16 -41.69 12.79
CA MET A 853 3.71 -41.24 11.51
C MET A 853 4.39 -39.87 11.65
N HIS A 854 3.71 -38.89 12.25
CA HIS A 854 4.21 -37.54 12.48
C HIS A 854 5.50 -37.55 13.33
N CYS A 855 5.49 -38.27 14.45
CA CYS A 855 6.66 -38.40 15.32
C CYS A 855 7.82 -39.12 14.61
N LEU A 856 7.55 -40.20 13.87
CA LEU A 856 8.58 -40.92 13.11
C LEU A 856 9.20 -40.06 12.00
N GLY A 857 8.43 -39.15 11.39
CA GLY A 857 8.92 -38.19 10.40
C GLY A 857 9.97 -37.22 10.95
N GLU A 858 9.94 -36.95 12.26
CA GLU A 858 10.94 -36.13 12.94
C GLU A 858 12.17 -36.92 13.41
N VAL A 859 12.14 -38.27 13.32
CA VAL A 859 13.28 -39.11 13.67
C VAL A 859 14.07 -39.54 12.42
N VAL A 860 15.19 -38.88 12.14
CA VAL A 860 16.03 -39.11 10.95
C VAL A 860 16.61 -40.53 10.91
N SER A 861 16.68 -41.15 9.72
CA SER A 861 17.12 -42.55 9.56
C SER A 861 18.64 -42.72 9.35
N GLN A 862 19.39 -41.65 9.12
CA GLN A 862 20.83 -41.69 8.81
C GLN A 862 21.75 -41.88 10.03
N LYS A 863 21.25 -41.59 11.24
CA LYS A 863 21.99 -41.82 12.49
C LYS A 863 21.76 -43.28 12.92
N GLU A 864 22.83 -44.06 13.05
CA GLU A 864 22.74 -45.42 13.60
C GLU A 864 22.14 -45.33 15.01
N MET A 865 20.99 -46.00 15.21
CA MET A 865 20.29 -46.07 16.49
C MET A 865 19.89 -47.52 16.76
N PRO A 866 20.82 -48.38 17.21
CA PRO A 866 20.60 -49.82 17.34
C PRO A 866 19.45 -50.16 18.29
N ASP A 867 19.21 -49.39 19.35
CA ASP A 867 18.16 -49.68 20.33
C ASP A 867 16.79 -49.25 19.83
N PHE A 868 16.71 -48.15 19.08
CA PHE A 868 15.44 -47.67 18.51
C PHE A 868 15.04 -48.39 17.21
N THR A 869 16.00 -48.95 16.47
CA THR A 869 15.75 -49.59 15.16
C THR A 869 14.68 -50.68 15.19
N PRO A 870 14.67 -51.63 16.16
CA PRO A 870 13.61 -52.64 16.26
C PRO A 870 12.23 -52.04 16.48
N LEU A 871 12.12 -51.03 17.35
CA LEU A 871 10.85 -50.35 17.62
C LEU A 871 10.36 -49.58 16.41
N ARG A 872 11.25 -48.85 15.72
CA ARG A 872 10.93 -48.15 14.47
C ARG A 872 10.41 -49.11 13.40
N THR A 873 11.02 -50.28 13.24
CA THR A 873 10.57 -51.29 12.28
C THR A 873 9.17 -51.78 12.66
N LYS A 874 8.94 -52.13 13.93
CA LYS A 874 7.61 -52.54 14.43
C LYS A 874 6.54 -51.49 14.14
N LEU A 875 6.80 -50.22 14.43
CA LEU A 875 5.85 -49.12 14.18
C LEU A 875 5.58 -48.93 12.68
N LYS A 876 6.59 -49.06 11.82
CA LYS A 876 6.43 -49.02 10.36
C LYS A 876 5.61 -50.20 9.83
N ASP A 877 5.83 -51.40 10.39
CA ASP A 877 5.05 -52.58 10.03
C ASP A 877 3.57 -52.42 10.44
N GLN A 878 3.31 -51.82 11.61
CA GLN A 878 1.94 -51.47 12.04
C GLN A 878 1.29 -50.46 11.10
N LEU A 879 2.01 -49.41 10.68
CA LEU A 879 1.53 -48.44 9.68
C LEU A 879 1.22 -49.11 8.34
N SER A 880 2.06 -50.04 7.89
CA SER A 880 1.85 -50.83 6.67
C SER A 880 0.61 -51.71 6.79
N GLN A 881 0.48 -52.47 7.89
CA GLN A 881 -0.70 -53.30 8.14
C GLN A 881 -1.98 -52.48 8.19
N TRP A 882 -1.94 -51.29 8.80
CA TRP A 882 -3.08 -50.39 8.84
C TRP A 882 -3.46 -49.86 7.47
N LEU A 883 -2.48 -49.48 6.65
CA LEU A 883 -2.71 -49.09 5.26
C LEU A 883 -3.43 -50.20 4.47
N LEU A 884 -2.96 -51.45 4.61
CA LEU A 884 -3.58 -52.59 3.96
C LEU A 884 -5.00 -52.85 4.49
N PHE A 885 -5.21 -52.71 5.80
CA PHE A 885 -6.52 -52.84 6.43
C PHE A 885 -7.49 -51.77 5.92
N GLU A 886 -7.09 -50.50 5.94
CA GLU A 886 -7.89 -49.36 5.48
C GLU A 886 -8.25 -49.54 3.99
N CYS A 887 -7.28 -49.89 3.14
CA CYS A 887 -7.53 -50.17 1.73
C CYS A 887 -8.56 -51.28 1.51
N LYS A 888 -8.56 -52.33 2.34
CA LYS A 888 -9.53 -53.42 2.25
C LYS A 888 -10.93 -53.03 2.73
N VAL A 889 -11.03 -52.18 3.75
CA VAL A 889 -12.30 -51.82 4.38
C VAL A 889 -13.00 -50.65 3.69
N THR A 890 -12.26 -49.62 3.29
CA THR A 890 -12.84 -48.36 2.78
C THR A 890 -12.60 -48.13 1.28
N GLY A 891 -11.78 -48.95 0.62
CA GLY A 891 -11.47 -48.80 -0.81
C GLY A 891 -10.55 -47.63 -1.14
N CYS A 892 -9.93 -46.99 -0.13
CA CYS A 892 -8.89 -45.98 -0.25
C CYS A 892 -8.11 -45.90 1.07
N SER A 893 -7.03 -45.10 1.13
CA SER A 893 -6.38 -44.77 2.39
C SER A 893 -6.22 -43.27 2.58
N HIS A 894 -6.78 -42.73 3.65
CA HIS A 894 -6.65 -41.31 3.95
C HIS A 894 -5.21 -40.97 4.35
N LEU A 895 -4.56 -41.85 5.12
CA LEU A 895 -3.19 -41.66 5.60
C LEU A 895 -2.17 -41.73 4.44
N ALA A 896 -2.34 -42.64 3.47
CA ALA A 896 -1.49 -42.68 2.29
C ALA A 896 -1.55 -41.39 1.45
N GLY A 897 -2.67 -40.66 1.53
CA GLY A 897 -2.81 -39.35 0.90
C GLY A 897 -2.08 -38.22 1.61
N GLU A 898 -1.67 -38.40 2.87
CA GLU A 898 -0.88 -37.42 3.62
C GLU A 898 0.60 -37.47 3.20
N MET A 899 1.25 -36.32 3.08
CA MET A 899 2.62 -36.22 2.56
C MET A 899 3.65 -36.89 3.48
N GLU A 900 3.41 -36.89 4.79
CA GLU A 900 4.28 -37.46 5.80
C GLU A 900 4.21 -38.99 5.90
N PHE A 901 3.28 -39.64 5.19
CA PHE A 901 3.19 -41.09 5.23
C PHE A 901 4.43 -41.75 4.59
N PRO A 902 5.06 -42.73 5.26
CA PRO A 902 6.39 -43.19 4.88
C PRO A 902 6.45 -43.70 3.44
N GLU A 903 7.27 -43.05 2.60
CA GLU A 903 7.33 -43.37 1.17
C GLU A 903 7.76 -44.81 0.91
N ARG A 904 8.70 -45.34 1.70
CA ARG A 904 9.14 -46.75 1.57
C ARG A 904 8.00 -47.76 1.73
N ILE A 905 6.99 -47.45 2.55
CA ILE A 905 5.81 -48.31 2.71
C ILE A 905 4.97 -48.24 1.43
N LEU A 906 4.75 -47.05 0.88
CA LEU A 906 4.03 -46.88 -0.37
C LEU A 906 4.74 -47.55 -1.55
N GLU A 907 6.06 -47.39 -1.67
CA GLU A 907 6.86 -48.08 -2.69
C GLU A 907 6.75 -49.60 -2.56
N ALA A 908 6.84 -50.15 -1.34
CA ALA A 908 6.70 -51.58 -1.11
C ALA A 908 5.31 -52.09 -1.53
N VAL A 909 4.25 -51.36 -1.17
CA VAL A 909 2.87 -51.70 -1.52
C VAL A 909 2.63 -51.61 -3.03
N LEU A 910 3.11 -50.56 -3.69
CA LEU A 910 2.99 -50.38 -5.14
C LEU A 910 3.72 -51.47 -5.93
N ARG A 911 4.85 -52.00 -5.42
CA ARG A 911 5.64 -53.04 -6.09
C ARG A 911 5.14 -54.46 -5.84
N GLY A 912 4.60 -54.76 -4.66
CA GLY A 912 4.45 -56.14 -4.18
C GLY A 912 3.03 -56.61 -3.86
N GLU A 913 2.05 -55.72 -3.71
CA GLU A 913 0.71 -56.08 -3.23
C GLU A 913 -0.29 -56.38 -4.36
N SER A 914 -1.49 -56.82 -3.98
CA SER A 914 -2.57 -57.11 -4.92
C SER A 914 -3.02 -55.87 -5.70
N GLU A 915 -3.65 -56.11 -6.84
CA GLU A 915 -4.16 -55.11 -7.77
C GLU A 915 -5.11 -54.13 -7.08
N ASP A 916 -6.03 -54.63 -6.26
CA ASP A 916 -6.99 -53.82 -5.51
C ASP A 916 -6.29 -52.84 -4.56
N VAL A 917 -5.26 -53.30 -3.83
CA VAL A 917 -4.50 -52.46 -2.91
C VAL A 917 -3.71 -51.40 -3.67
N LYS A 918 -3.05 -51.78 -4.78
CA LYS A 918 -2.35 -50.83 -5.66
C LYS A 918 -3.29 -49.73 -6.15
N ILE A 919 -4.46 -50.10 -6.65
CA ILE A 919 -5.48 -49.15 -7.12
C ILE A 919 -5.88 -48.17 -6.01
N ASN A 920 -6.12 -48.68 -4.79
CA ASN A 920 -6.54 -47.85 -3.66
C ASN A 920 -5.44 -46.87 -3.23
N VAL A 921 -4.18 -47.30 -3.20
CA VAL A 921 -3.03 -46.42 -2.93
C VAL A 921 -2.86 -45.38 -4.04
N LEU A 922 -2.93 -45.78 -5.31
CA LEU A 922 -2.85 -44.85 -6.45
C LEU A 922 -3.94 -43.78 -6.39
N ARG A 923 -5.16 -44.14 -5.99
CA ARG A 923 -6.25 -43.17 -5.75
C ARG A 923 -5.90 -42.20 -4.63
N SER A 924 -5.34 -42.70 -3.52
CA SER A 924 -4.90 -41.87 -2.40
C SER A 924 -3.79 -40.89 -2.76
N LEU A 925 -2.87 -41.26 -3.67
CA LEU A 925 -1.81 -40.37 -4.13
C LEU A 925 -2.32 -39.12 -4.84
N ASN A 926 -3.57 -39.10 -5.34
CA ASN A 926 -4.18 -37.87 -5.90
C ASN A 926 -4.36 -36.77 -4.86
N ALA A 927 -4.45 -37.11 -3.57
CA ALA A 927 -4.52 -36.11 -2.49
C ALA A 927 -3.17 -35.42 -2.25
N ARG A 928 -2.08 -35.98 -2.76
CA ARG A 928 -0.73 -35.41 -2.64
C ARG A 928 -0.49 -34.41 -3.77
N SER A 929 -0.18 -33.17 -3.39
CA SER A 929 0.21 -32.11 -4.35
C SER A 929 1.50 -32.42 -5.11
N LYS A 930 2.36 -33.27 -4.55
CA LYS A 930 3.60 -33.75 -5.17
C LYS A 930 3.93 -35.15 -4.68
N ILE A 931 4.48 -36.00 -5.54
CA ILE A 931 5.07 -37.30 -5.15
C ILE A 931 6.59 -37.30 -5.39
N SER A 932 7.33 -38.09 -4.62
CA SER A 932 8.78 -38.19 -4.78
C SER A 932 9.18 -38.88 -6.09
N PRO A 933 10.42 -38.70 -6.58
CA PRO A 933 10.90 -39.40 -7.76
C PRO A 933 10.84 -40.93 -7.65
N GLY A 934 10.98 -41.48 -6.43
CA GLY A 934 10.87 -42.92 -6.16
C GLY A 934 9.46 -43.42 -6.41
N ILE A 935 8.47 -42.81 -5.76
CA ILE A 935 7.04 -43.11 -5.97
C ILE A 935 6.65 -42.87 -7.43
N LEU A 936 7.08 -41.75 -8.03
CA LEU A 936 6.79 -41.44 -9.44
C LEU A 936 7.27 -42.55 -10.38
N LYS A 937 8.49 -43.08 -10.14
CA LYS A 937 9.04 -44.19 -10.91
C LYS A 937 8.20 -45.46 -10.76
N ASP A 938 7.78 -45.78 -9.54
CA ASP A 938 6.94 -46.96 -9.28
C ASP A 938 5.55 -46.81 -9.90
N VAL A 939 4.92 -45.64 -9.81
CA VAL A 939 3.64 -45.33 -10.48
C VAL A 939 3.79 -45.42 -12.00
N ALA A 940 4.88 -44.90 -12.56
CA ALA A 940 5.14 -44.99 -14.00
C ALA A 940 5.35 -46.45 -14.47
N ALA A 941 5.96 -47.30 -13.64
CA ALA A 941 6.09 -48.73 -13.94
C ALA A 941 4.72 -49.42 -14.03
N LEU A 942 3.76 -49.02 -13.20
CA LEU A 942 2.40 -49.56 -13.18
C LEU A 942 1.54 -49.14 -14.40
N LEU A 943 2.01 -48.20 -15.24
CA LEU A 943 1.39 -47.93 -16.54
C LEU A 943 1.50 -49.13 -17.50
N LYS A 944 2.44 -50.04 -17.26
CA LYS A 944 2.65 -51.27 -18.06
C LYS A 944 2.03 -52.51 -17.41
N ASP A 945 1.25 -52.34 -16.36
CA ASP A 945 0.62 -53.44 -15.61
C ASP A 945 -0.40 -54.20 -16.49
N PRO A 946 -0.48 -55.55 -16.37
CA PRO A 946 -1.42 -56.34 -17.15
C PRO A 946 -2.90 -55.97 -16.90
N TYR A 947 -3.25 -55.45 -15.72
CA TYR A 947 -4.63 -55.15 -15.35
C TYR A 947 -5.04 -53.72 -15.75
N GLU A 948 -6.15 -53.56 -16.49
CA GLU A 948 -6.55 -52.23 -16.98
C GLU A 948 -6.88 -51.23 -15.87
N ASN A 949 -7.43 -51.70 -14.76
CA ASN A 949 -7.79 -50.84 -13.63
C ASN A 949 -6.56 -50.26 -12.93
N VAL A 950 -5.44 -51.00 -12.91
CA VAL A 950 -4.17 -50.52 -12.36
C VAL A 950 -3.58 -49.44 -13.26
N LYS A 951 -3.57 -49.66 -14.59
CA LYS A 951 -3.12 -48.66 -15.57
C LYS A 951 -3.94 -47.37 -15.51
N ASP A 952 -5.27 -47.49 -15.45
CA ASP A 952 -6.19 -46.35 -15.30
C ASP A 952 -5.91 -45.56 -14.01
N ALA A 953 -5.76 -46.26 -12.88
CA ALA A 953 -5.45 -45.63 -11.60
C ALA A 953 -4.06 -44.95 -11.61
N ALA A 954 -3.05 -45.56 -12.24
CA ALA A 954 -1.71 -45.01 -12.35
C ALA A 954 -1.68 -43.74 -13.21
N ALA A 955 -2.35 -43.76 -14.37
CA ALA A 955 -2.48 -42.58 -15.22
C ALA A 955 -3.22 -41.43 -14.50
N LYS A 956 -4.28 -41.74 -13.75
CA LYS A 956 -4.99 -40.75 -12.92
C LYS A 956 -4.09 -40.17 -11.82
N ALA A 957 -3.33 -41.00 -11.11
CA ALA A 957 -2.37 -40.55 -10.08
C ALA A 957 -1.34 -39.56 -10.65
N LEU A 958 -0.86 -39.79 -11.88
CA LEU A 958 0.06 -38.89 -12.56
C LEU A 958 -0.58 -37.57 -13.00
N SER A 959 -1.88 -37.55 -13.29
CA SER A 959 -2.58 -36.35 -13.75
C SER A 959 -2.54 -35.18 -12.75
N GLY A 960 -2.45 -35.48 -11.45
CA GLY A 960 -2.29 -34.48 -10.38
C GLY A 960 -0.87 -33.94 -10.21
N GLN A 961 0.11 -34.45 -10.96
CA GLN A 961 1.52 -34.07 -10.83
C GLN A 961 1.91 -33.08 -11.92
N SER A 962 2.61 -31.99 -11.57
CA SER A 962 2.92 -30.90 -12.50
C SER A 962 4.26 -31.03 -13.24
N ILE A 963 5.11 -31.99 -12.87
CA ILE A 963 6.45 -32.17 -13.45
C ILE A 963 6.69 -33.65 -13.70
N TRP A 964 6.87 -34.02 -14.96
CA TRP A 964 7.16 -35.40 -15.37
C TRP A 964 8.53 -35.51 -16.07
N PRO A 965 9.33 -36.54 -15.76
CA PRO A 965 10.45 -36.94 -16.61
C PRO A 965 9.98 -37.33 -18.02
N GLU A 966 10.84 -37.15 -19.04
CA GLU A 966 10.52 -37.51 -20.44
C GLU A 966 10.08 -38.98 -20.59
N GLY A 967 10.66 -39.90 -19.81
CA GLY A 967 10.26 -41.30 -19.80
C GLY A 967 8.80 -41.51 -19.39
N VAL A 968 8.28 -40.72 -18.45
CA VAL A 968 6.87 -40.78 -18.01
C VAL A 968 5.94 -40.27 -19.09
N PHE A 969 6.31 -39.17 -19.78
CA PHE A 969 5.54 -38.69 -20.93
C PHE A 969 5.40 -39.75 -22.01
N LYS A 970 6.48 -40.45 -22.34
CA LYS A 970 6.48 -41.54 -23.32
C LYS A 970 5.59 -42.71 -22.89
N ASP A 971 5.70 -43.12 -21.63
CA ASP A 971 4.91 -44.24 -21.08
C ASP A 971 3.41 -43.91 -21.04
N VAL A 972 3.02 -42.69 -20.65
CA VAL A 972 1.61 -42.25 -20.68
C VAL A 972 1.10 -42.09 -22.12
N ALA A 973 1.91 -41.54 -23.04
CA ALA A 973 1.51 -41.40 -24.44
C ALA A 973 1.29 -42.75 -25.13
N ALA A 974 2.04 -43.79 -24.75
CA ALA A 974 1.81 -45.14 -25.25
C ALA A 974 0.42 -45.68 -24.90
N LEU A 975 -0.14 -45.29 -23.74
CA LEU A 975 -1.47 -45.71 -23.29
C LEU A 975 -2.62 -45.11 -24.12
N LEU A 976 -2.38 -44.10 -24.96
CA LEU A 976 -3.40 -43.61 -25.89
C LEU A 976 -3.79 -44.67 -26.94
N LYS A 977 -2.97 -45.71 -27.12
CA LYS A 977 -3.23 -46.87 -27.98
C LYS A 977 -3.69 -48.11 -27.21
N ASP A 978 -3.99 -47.98 -25.92
CA ASP A 978 -4.40 -49.12 -25.09
C ASP A 978 -5.74 -49.71 -25.57
N PRO A 979 -5.93 -51.04 -25.52
CA PRO A 979 -7.21 -51.66 -25.91
C PRO A 979 -8.42 -51.16 -25.10
N TYR A 980 -8.23 -50.76 -23.84
CA TYR A 980 -9.32 -50.37 -22.94
C TYR A 980 -9.60 -48.85 -22.97
N GLU A 981 -10.86 -48.48 -23.07
CA GLU A 981 -11.28 -47.07 -23.23
C GLU A 981 -11.00 -46.22 -21.99
N ASN A 982 -11.24 -46.74 -20.78
CA ASN A 982 -10.92 -46.07 -19.52
C ASN A 982 -9.43 -45.71 -19.42
N VAL A 983 -8.54 -46.61 -19.83
CA VAL A 983 -7.09 -46.39 -19.81
C VAL A 983 -6.69 -45.28 -20.79
N ARG A 984 -7.24 -45.30 -22.01
CA ARG A 984 -7.01 -44.23 -23.00
C ARG A 984 -7.49 -42.87 -22.51
N ASP A 985 -8.67 -42.82 -21.90
CA ASP A 985 -9.24 -41.60 -21.34
C ASP A 985 -8.43 -41.06 -20.16
N ALA A 986 -7.94 -41.94 -19.28
CA ALA A 986 -7.06 -41.56 -18.18
C ALA A 986 -5.73 -41.00 -18.68
N ALA A 987 -5.13 -41.65 -19.69
CA ALA A 987 -3.91 -41.17 -20.33
C ALA A 987 -4.10 -39.81 -21.02
N ALA A 988 -5.21 -39.63 -21.73
CA ALA A 988 -5.55 -38.36 -22.37
C ALA A 988 -5.73 -37.24 -21.34
N LYS A 989 -6.45 -37.50 -20.24
CA LYS A 989 -6.61 -36.54 -19.14
C LYS A 989 -5.27 -36.20 -18.50
N ALA A 990 -4.43 -37.19 -18.22
CA ALA A 990 -3.13 -36.98 -17.60
C ALA A 990 -2.20 -36.14 -18.49
N LEU A 991 -2.14 -36.41 -19.79
CA LEU A 991 -1.36 -35.59 -20.72
C LEU A 991 -1.92 -34.17 -20.84
N SER A 992 -3.25 -34.02 -20.87
CA SER A 992 -3.90 -32.71 -20.97
C SER A 992 -3.69 -31.83 -19.72
N SER A 993 -3.34 -32.41 -18.56
CA SER A 993 -3.01 -31.62 -17.37
C SER A 993 -1.60 -31.02 -17.43
N GLN A 994 -0.75 -31.49 -18.35
CA GLN A 994 0.59 -30.94 -18.56
C GLN A 994 0.54 -29.81 -19.58
N SER A 995 1.10 -28.65 -19.22
CA SER A 995 1.13 -27.47 -20.09
C SER A 995 2.22 -27.53 -21.16
N VAL A 996 3.30 -28.29 -20.93
CA VAL A 996 4.45 -28.38 -21.85
C VAL A 996 4.87 -29.84 -22.01
N TRP A 997 4.97 -30.31 -23.25
CA TRP A 997 5.40 -31.67 -23.58
C TRP A 997 6.75 -31.68 -24.33
N PRO A 998 7.53 -32.76 -24.23
CA PRO A 998 8.66 -32.99 -25.13
C PRO A 998 8.22 -33.03 -26.59
N GLU A 999 8.98 -32.39 -27.50
CA GLU A 999 8.61 -32.22 -28.91
C GLU A 999 8.31 -33.55 -29.62
N ARG A 1000 9.09 -34.59 -29.31
CA ARG A 1000 8.89 -35.94 -29.85
C ARG A 1000 7.53 -36.52 -29.45
N VAL A 1001 7.17 -36.39 -28.16
CA VAL A 1001 5.88 -36.87 -27.64
C VAL A 1001 4.72 -36.12 -28.29
N PHE A 1002 4.84 -34.80 -28.44
CA PHE A 1002 3.83 -34.00 -29.15
C PHE A 1002 3.63 -34.49 -30.59
N LYS A 1003 4.72 -34.70 -31.34
CA LYS A 1003 4.67 -35.21 -32.72
C LYS A 1003 4.03 -36.60 -32.79
N ASP A 1004 4.40 -37.51 -31.89
CA ASP A 1004 3.87 -38.87 -31.86
C ASP A 1004 2.37 -38.89 -31.54
N VAL A 1005 1.91 -38.07 -30.59
CA VAL A 1005 0.48 -37.95 -30.24
C VAL A 1005 -0.31 -37.27 -31.37
N ALA A 1006 0.24 -36.22 -31.99
CA ALA A 1006 -0.40 -35.55 -33.12
C ALA A 1006 -0.59 -36.47 -34.33
N ALA A 1007 0.36 -37.38 -34.58
CA ALA A 1007 0.22 -38.38 -35.64
C ALA A 1007 -1.00 -39.30 -35.45
N LEU A 1008 -1.45 -39.53 -34.20
CA LEU A 1008 -2.62 -40.35 -33.88
C LEU A 1008 -3.95 -39.73 -34.31
N LEU A 1009 -3.99 -38.42 -34.60
CA LEU A 1009 -5.19 -37.78 -35.15
C LEU A 1009 -5.56 -38.33 -36.53
N LYS A 1010 -4.58 -38.88 -37.27
CA LYS A 1010 -4.77 -39.50 -38.59
C LYS A 1010 -5.02 -41.01 -38.54
N ASP A 1011 -4.97 -41.59 -37.34
CA ASP A 1011 -5.16 -43.03 -37.17
C ASP A 1011 -6.63 -43.40 -37.48
N PRO A 1012 -6.88 -44.44 -38.31
CA PRO A 1012 -8.24 -44.85 -38.67
C PRO A 1012 -9.03 -45.43 -37.48
N ASP A 1013 -8.36 -45.83 -36.40
CA ASP A 1013 -8.97 -46.45 -35.23
C ASP A 1013 -9.44 -45.40 -34.19
N ARG A 1014 -10.11 -45.88 -33.14
CA ARG A 1014 -10.68 -45.11 -32.02
C ARG A 1014 -9.67 -44.30 -31.20
N PHE A 1015 -8.37 -44.43 -31.47
CA PHE A 1015 -7.29 -43.72 -30.76
C PHE A 1015 -7.30 -42.20 -31.00
N ARG A 1016 -7.87 -41.75 -32.12
CA ARG A 1016 -8.00 -40.32 -32.45
C ARG A 1016 -8.81 -39.51 -31.43
N ILE A 1017 -9.76 -40.13 -30.73
CA ILE A 1017 -10.52 -39.50 -29.63
C ILE A 1017 -9.58 -39.15 -28.47
N ALA A 1018 -8.76 -40.13 -28.04
CA ALA A 1018 -7.85 -39.97 -26.92
C ALA A 1018 -6.72 -38.97 -27.26
N ALA A 1019 -6.21 -39.02 -28.49
CA ALA A 1019 -5.23 -38.05 -28.99
C ALA A 1019 -5.78 -36.61 -29.01
N ALA A 1020 -7.01 -36.43 -29.50
CA ALA A 1020 -7.69 -35.13 -29.47
C ALA A 1020 -7.92 -34.63 -28.04
N GLY A 1021 -8.32 -35.53 -27.13
CA GLY A 1021 -8.45 -35.24 -25.71
C GLY A 1021 -7.13 -34.81 -25.07
N ALA A 1022 -6.03 -35.51 -25.35
CA ALA A 1022 -4.71 -35.18 -24.82
C ALA A 1022 -4.25 -33.79 -25.28
N LEU A 1023 -4.35 -33.50 -26.59
CA LEU A 1023 -3.89 -32.23 -27.18
C LEU A 1023 -4.69 -31.01 -26.71
N SER A 1024 -5.89 -31.20 -26.16
CA SER A 1024 -6.74 -30.12 -25.66
C SER A 1024 -6.09 -29.25 -24.57
N GLY A 1025 -5.12 -29.80 -23.83
CA GLY A 1025 -4.39 -29.08 -22.78
C GLY A 1025 -3.21 -28.23 -23.28
N GLN A 1026 -2.83 -28.36 -24.56
CA GLN A 1026 -1.71 -27.61 -25.15
C GLN A 1026 -2.21 -26.30 -25.74
N SER A 1027 -1.65 -25.16 -25.36
CA SER A 1027 -2.14 -23.83 -25.76
C SER A 1027 -1.76 -23.39 -27.17
N ILE A 1028 -0.79 -24.06 -27.80
CA ILE A 1028 -0.26 -23.71 -29.12
C ILE A 1028 -0.11 -24.97 -29.95
N TRP A 1029 -0.79 -25.03 -31.10
CA TRP A 1029 -0.62 -26.09 -32.08
C TRP A 1029 0.01 -25.58 -33.37
N PRO A 1030 0.89 -26.37 -34.02
CA PRO A 1030 1.30 -26.12 -35.40
C PRO A 1030 0.11 -26.19 -36.36
N GLU A 1031 0.17 -25.45 -37.46
CA GLU A 1031 -0.89 -25.40 -38.48
C GLU A 1031 -1.29 -26.79 -39.01
N GLY A 1032 -0.32 -27.70 -39.16
CA GLY A 1032 -0.59 -29.08 -39.56
C GLY A 1032 -1.51 -29.82 -38.58
N VAL A 1033 -1.32 -29.63 -37.27
CA VAL A 1033 -2.15 -30.26 -36.23
C VAL A 1033 -3.54 -29.63 -36.19
N PHE A 1034 -3.64 -28.31 -36.39
CA PHE A 1034 -4.94 -27.64 -36.56
C PHE A 1034 -5.73 -28.20 -37.73
N LYS A 1035 -5.08 -28.38 -38.88
CA LYS A 1035 -5.72 -28.95 -40.07
C LYS A 1035 -6.20 -30.38 -39.81
N ASP A 1036 -5.37 -31.18 -39.15
CA ASP A 1036 -5.71 -32.56 -38.78
C ASP A 1036 -6.89 -32.60 -37.78
N MET A 1037 -6.89 -31.72 -36.78
CA MET A 1037 -8.00 -31.59 -35.82
C MET A 1037 -9.30 -31.08 -36.48
N ALA A 1038 -9.20 -30.13 -37.41
CA ALA A 1038 -10.35 -29.60 -38.15
C ALA A 1038 -10.99 -30.68 -39.03
N ALA A 1039 -10.20 -31.58 -39.62
CA ALA A 1039 -10.73 -32.73 -40.37
C ALA A 1039 -11.60 -33.64 -39.48
N LEU A 1040 -11.24 -33.83 -38.20
CA LEU A 1040 -12.01 -34.63 -37.25
C LEU A 1040 -13.39 -34.04 -36.90
N LEU A 1041 -13.62 -32.75 -37.13
CA LEU A 1041 -14.96 -32.15 -36.96
C LEU A 1041 -15.97 -32.70 -37.97
N LYS A 1042 -15.51 -33.32 -39.07
CA LYS A 1042 -16.36 -33.92 -40.11
C LYS A 1042 -16.37 -35.45 -40.05
N ASP A 1043 -15.77 -36.05 -39.02
CA ASP A 1043 -15.67 -37.51 -38.86
C ASP A 1043 -17.06 -38.16 -38.77
N PRO A 1044 -17.30 -39.34 -39.37
CA PRO A 1044 -18.58 -40.05 -39.24
C PRO A 1044 -18.92 -40.39 -37.78
N ASP A 1045 -17.91 -40.65 -36.94
CA ASP A 1045 -18.09 -40.92 -35.53
C ASP A 1045 -18.38 -39.63 -34.74
N ARG A 1046 -19.56 -39.62 -34.13
CA ARG A 1046 -20.04 -38.54 -33.27
C ARG A 1046 -19.08 -38.24 -32.11
N SER A 1047 -18.43 -39.24 -31.54
CA SER A 1047 -17.54 -39.10 -30.38
C SER A 1047 -16.26 -38.39 -30.77
N VAL A 1048 -15.75 -38.67 -31.97
CA VAL A 1048 -14.59 -38.00 -32.57
C VAL A 1048 -14.91 -36.52 -32.84
N ARG A 1049 -16.06 -36.23 -33.48
CA ARG A 1049 -16.49 -34.84 -33.70
C ARG A 1049 -16.59 -34.04 -32.41
N GLY A 1050 -17.20 -34.64 -31.37
CA GLY A 1050 -17.34 -34.01 -30.06
C GLY A 1050 -16.01 -33.77 -29.34
N ALA A 1051 -15.06 -34.71 -29.46
CA ALA A 1051 -13.72 -34.58 -28.88
C ALA A 1051 -12.90 -33.49 -29.60
N ALA A 1052 -12.94 -33.44 -30.93
CA ALA A 1052 -12.27 -32.41 -31.72
C ALA A 1052 -12.80 -30.99 -31.40
N ALA A 1053 -14.13 -30.84 -31.30
CA ALA A 1053 -14.74 -29.58 -30.90
C ALA A 1053 -14.32 -29.15 -29.49
N ARG A 1054 -14.24 -30.09 -28.54
CA ARG A 1054 -13.75 -29.81 -27.18
C ARG A 1054 -12.26 -29.46 -27.16
N ALA A 1055 -11.44 -30.10 -27.99
CA ALA A 1055 -10.02 -29.80 -28.05
C ALA A 1055 -9.77 -28.36 -28.54
N LEU A 1056 -10.54 -27.91 -29.54
CA LEU A 1056 -10.45 -26.55 -30.07
C LEU A 1056 -10.86 -25.47 -29.07
N SER A 1057 -11.66 -25.78 -28.04
CA SER A 1057 -11.98 -24.80 -26.99
C SER A 1057 -10.78 -24.40 -26.14
N GLY A 1058 -9.70 -25.19 -26.15
CA GLY A 1058 -8.46 -24.86 -25.45
C GLY A 1058 -7.52 -23.93 -26.23
N GLN A 1059 -7.83 -23.62 -27.50
CA GLN A 1059 -7.02 -22.73 -28.33
C GLN A 1059 -7.56 -21.31 -28.30
N SER A 1060 -6.70 -20.31 -28.08
CA SER A 1060 -7.07 -18.89 -28.09
C SER A 1060 -7.10 -18.26 -29.48
N VAL A 1061 -6.43 -18.88 -30.45
CA VAL A 1061 -6.35 -18.37 -31.84
C VAL A 1061 -6.67 -19.51 -32.80
N TRP A 1062 -7.62 -19.27 -33.70
CA TRP A 1062 -8.04 -20.23 -34.70
C TRP A 1062 -7.59 -19.81 -36.10
N PRO A 1063 -7.13 -20.75 -36.94
CA PRO A 1063 -6.88 -20.50 -38.36
C PRO A 1063 -8.16 -20.11 -39.12
N GLU A 1064 -7.99 -19.41 -40.23
CA GLU A 1064 -9.08 -18.95 -41.09
C GLU A 1064 -9.91 -20.16 -41.60
N GLY A 1065 -11.22 -20.16 -41.31
CA GLY A 1065 -12.15 -21.24 -41.67
C GLY A 1065 -12.51 -22.22 -40.55
N ALA A 1066 -11.71 -22.34 -39.49
CA ALA A 1066 -12.02 -23.22 -38.35
C ALA A 1066 -13.30 -22.79 -37.61
N PHE A 1067 -13.57 -21.49 -37.54
CA PHE A 1067 -14.79 -20.94 -36.96
C PHE A 1067 -16.05 -21.46 -37.67
N LYS A 1068 -16.02 -21.49 -39.01
CA LYS A 1068 -17.14 -21.98 -39.83
C LYS A 1068 -17.36 -23.48 -39.64
N ASP A 1069 -16.28 -24.25 -39.56
CA ASP A 1069 -16.35 -25.69 -39.33
C ASP A 1069 -16.89 -26.05 -37.94
N VAL A 1070 -16.51 -25.33 -36.88
CA VAL A 1070 -17.08 -25.51 -35.53
C VAL A 1070 -18.53 -25.01 -35.47
N ALA A 1071 -18.84 -23.88 -36.10
CA ALA A 1071 -20.21 -23.34 -36.15
C ALA A 1071 -21.19 -24.30 -36.85
N ALA A 1072 -20.73 -25.04 -37.87
CA ALA A 1072 -21.54 -26.07 -38.52
C ALA A 1072 -22.00 -27.17 -37.54
N LEU A 1073 -21.19 -27.49 -36.52
CA LEU A 1073 -21.52 -28.48 -35.49
C LEU A 1073 -22.62 -28.04 -34.52
N LEU A 1074 -23.01 -26.76 -34.48
CA LEU A 1074 -24.20 -26.32 -33.76
C LEU A 1074 -25.48 -26.94 -34.31
N LYS A 1075 -25.45 -27.45 -35.55
CA LYS A 1075 -26.54 -28.19 -36.19
C LYS A 1075 -26.35 -29.71 -36.16
N ASP A 1076 -25.33 -30.22 -35.46
CA ASP A 1076 -25.06 -31.66 -35.38
C ASP A 1076 -26.27 -32.41 -34.77
N PRO A 1077 -26.64 -33.60 -35.29
CA PRO A 1077 -27.76 -34.38 -34.76
C PRO A 1077 -27.60 -34.75 -33.27
N LYS A 1078 -26.38 -34.81 -32.74
CA LYS A 1078 -26.09 -35.21 -31.36
C LYS A 1078 -25.94 -34.01 -30.42
N ARG A 1079 -26.72 -34.03 -29.35
CA ARG A 1079 -26.76 -32.96 -28.33
C ARG A 1079 -25.39 -32.62 -27.75
N TYR A 1080 -24.57 -33.60 -27.42
CA TYR A 1080 -23.28 -33.34 -26.78
C TYR A 1080 -22.27 -32.69 -27.75
N VAL A 1081 -22.34 -32.97 -29.05
CA VAL A 1081 -21.49 -32.34 -30.08
C VAL A 1081 -21.88 -30.86 -30.20
N ARG A 1082 -23.17 -30.55 -30.22
CA ARG A 1082 -23.67 -29.17 -30.20
C ARG A 1082 -23.20 -28.40 -28.95
N ILE A 1083 -23.22 -29.02 -27.78
CA ILE A 1083 -22.72 -28.42 -26.53
C ILE A 1083 -21.22 -28.16 -26.59
N ALA A 1084 -20.43 -29.10 -27.11
CA ALA A 1084 -18.99 -28.93 -27.26
C ALA A 1084 -18.65 -27.78 -28.22
N ALA A 1085 -19.34 -27.71 -29.36
CA ALA A 1085 -19.19 -26.63 -30.32
C ALA A 1085 -19.57 -25.25 -29.73
N ALA A 1086 -20.68 -25.17 -29.00
CA ALA A 1086 -21.09 -23.92 -28.34
C ALA A 1086 -20.06 -23.45 -27.30
N ARG A 1087 -19.50 -24.37 -26.50
CA ARG A 1087 -18.44 -24.07 -25.53
C ARG A 1087 -17.16 -23.58 -26.22
N ALA A 1088 -16.77 -24.22 -27.32
CA ALA A 1088 -15.60 -23.81 -28.10
C ALA A 1088 -15.76 -22.40 -28.67
N LEU A 1089 -16.94 -22.06 -29.20
CA LEU A 1089 -17.24 -20.73 -29.73
C LEU A 1089 -17.32 -19.66 -28.64
N SER A 1090 -17.84 -19.97 -27.45
CA SER A 1090 -17.93 -19.02 -26.35
C SER A 1090 -16.57 -18.59 -25.77
N GLY A 1091 -15.51 -19.37 -26.03
CA GLY A 1091 -14.16 -19.07 -25.57
C GLY A 1091 -13.36 -18.17 -26.52
N GLN A 1092 -13.90 -17.80 -27.68
CA GLN A 1092 -13.22 -16.95 -28.66
C GLN A 1092 -13.64 -15.49 -28.50
N SER A 1093 -12.68 -14.58 -28.34
CA SER A 1093 -12.91 -13.15 -28.52
C SER A 1093 -12.97 -12.83 -30.00
N ILE A 1094 -14.08 -12.26 -30.46
CA ILE A 1094 -14.28 -11.82 -31.85
C ILE A 1094 -13.43 -10.58 -32.13
#